data_AF-A0A938ZX75-F1
#
_entry.id   AF-A0A938ZX75-F1
#
_cell.length_a   1.000
_cell.length_b   1.000
_cell.length_c   1.000
_cell.angle_alpha   90.00
_cell.angle_beta   90.00
_cell.angle_gamma   90.00
#
_symmetry.space_group_name_H-M   'P 1'
#
loop_
_entity.id
_entity.type
_entity.pdbx_description
1 polymer ?
#
loop_
_entity_poly.entity_id
_entity_poly.type
_entity_poly.pdbx_seq_one_letter_code
_entity_poly.pdbx_strand_id
1 'polypeptide(L)'
;MEQILNEYCKQFNPGLLLLSRPTGSGKTYTVLDFIYSNFEEFAAQNRKILFITNLKKNLPIDELKKRFVADGKEDEFDKYVLFIDSNIDTVLKNLLAIDDEIPDQFKTEIYKKLKSHIEILQNRQLPKEVKDSWETEIRKIIEPKFRKTIIEALKNNFKAKKDRISAIKNDREYQWIGKLYPAVFTDEKTVFFLSIDKFVAKNTTLIENSYYFNERFIEKALIFIDEFDTTKEAVLNNIIKSGLQHRVDLLDLFLNIHNHLMPNECPELLIKESEWFQKKSSGKNWLSPRQQIETFREKANSIFTTYKLQHTCKSHKDFSTNKRNFLFYDYQFHNVLDRHQRIEIIEDSQTLTNWIKAFDTKTKKTGVDIHELLSNITGFLTYFQTEIKYLADNYRHLKDENKSINEAFSLEFAVKSVLNHFRLDDRDVEFLTSKILEDDFSYGLQTDKGTIQRQGFYDTGFRYHDIVDSDEHDTLSKIYMFNFSRTPESFLAGVCSKAMVVGISATAGLYTNIGNYDLEYLKSRLGNSFIRLKEDAIIRLKNAYSEATKGYDQVVIKTEFIGTDSQKEAIKQLEELLRDRESAQALWNDLRHKNTDDDEKSLEFSFGRYVRALTAWKYFLDHPDCHAFLCLFTKFPQPSDPKFDLNILYEYAKLLLDDKKDVIDGSVDDTIFLLRGENFDENKKKLLNELKDNKRRFIISTYQTTGVGQNLQFPIPSNLEPIHINSFPKHSDMDINGIYLDSPTNLLVSIFESNLKDDDFIKYIFQLEFLRENGAFSLNTFKSKLDEAFHRYIGRYKPKRKAEDFISLYNTGAYSLFLNKIIIQAIGRICRTNMKAPTIHILADASIRKHLTRFSIPEDVIPVREYTALLELAGESTKQSEDLIEAQNRASNNSNQSSAHIRRQLKTPWTPKTIKEWQNLKVKKHLLHFWTLGVLIIFTKVALVFLTISW
;
A
#
# COMPACT_ATOMS: atom_id res chain seq x y z
N MET A 1 -25.96 4.01 -11.32
CA MET A 1 -24.84 4.38 -10.43
C MET A 1 -25.21 5.60 -9.61
N GLU A 2 -25.67 6.69 -10.22
CA GLU A 2 -26.16 7.87 -9.51
C GLU A 2 -27.21 7.56 -8.43
N GLN A 3 -28.22 6.74 -8.74
CA GLN A 3 -29.21 6.27 -7.75
C GLN A 3 -28.56 5.59 -6.53
N ILE A 4 -27.51 4.79 -6.74
CA ILE A 4 -26.77 4.11 -5.66
C ILE A 4 -26.02 5.15 -4.82
N LEU A 5 -25.34 6.11 -5.47
CA LEU A 5 -24.64 7.18 -4.76
C LEU A 5 -25.61 8.02 -3.93
N ASN A 6 -26.77 8.36 -4.48
CA ASN A 6 -27.83 9.09 -3.77
C ASN A 6 -28.40 8.30 -2.58
N GLU A 7 -28.56 6.98 -2.71
CA GLU A 7 -29.05 6.10 -1.63
C GLU A 7 -28.06 6.03 -0.45
N TYR A 8 -26.75 5.89 -0.72
CA TYR A 8 -25.77 5.58 0.33
C TYR A 8 -24.90 6.77 0.78
N CYS A 9 -24.76 7.84 -0.01
CA CYS A 9 -23.76 8.89 0.26
C CYS A 9 -24.33 10.20 0.80
N LYS A 10 -25.63 10.49 0.58
CA LYS A 10 -26.25 11.76 1.03
C LYS A 10 -26.27 11.88 2.54
N GLN A 11 -26.78 10.86 3.23
CA GLN A 11 -26.79 10.83 4.69
C GLN A 11 -25.44 10.34 5.23
N PHE A 12 -25.07 10.79 6.43
CA PHE A 12 -23.88 10.27 7.09
C PHE A 12 -24.11 8.83 7.53
N ASN A 13 -23.45 7.90 6.85
CA ASN A 13 -23.36 6.50 7.24
C ASN A 13 -21.92 6.01 7.00
N PRO A 14 -21.09 5.84 8.05
CA PRO A 14 -19.71 5.40 7.89
C PRO A 14 -19.67 3.96 7.39
N GLY A 15 -18.78 3.68 6.44
CA GLY A 15 -18.67 2.36 5.85
C GLY A 15 -17.87 2.33 4.55
N LEU A 16 -17.95 1.19 3.87
CA LEU A 16 -17.29 0.92 2.61
C LEU A 16 -18.30 0.45 1.57
N LEU A 17 -18.39 1.16 0.45
CA LEU A 17 -19.13 0.76 -0.74
C LEU A 17 -18.14 0.53 -1.88
N LEU A 18 -18.16 -0.65 -2.49
CA LEU A 18 -17.33 -0.97 -3.65
C LEU A 18 -18.17 -0.96 -4.93
N LEU A 19 -17.69 -0.25 -5.95
CA LEU A 19 -18.35 -0.14 -7.25
C LEU A 19 -17.45 -0.72 -8.34
N SER A 20 -17.60 -2.03 -8.56
CA SER A 20 -16.83 -2.85 -9.52
C SER A 20 -17.37 -2.76 -10.96
N ARG A 21 -17.37 -1.58 -11.58
CA ARG A 21 -17.85 -1.41 -12.97
C ARG A 21 -16.70 -1.50 -13.99
N PRO A 22 -16.94 -1.98 -15.22
CA PRO A 22 -15.92 -2.07 -16.27
C PRO A 22 -15.22 -0.75 -16.58
N THR A 23 -14.01 -0.80 -17.13
CA THR A 23 -13.34 0.40 -17.68
C THR A 23 -14.14 0.93 -18.87
N GLY A 24 -14.18 2.26 -19.06
CA GLY A 24 -14.99 2.89 -20.11
C GLY A 24 -16.46 3.14 -19.72
N SER A 25 -16.94 2.64 -18.58
CA SER A 25 -18.36 2.77 -18.19
C SER A 25 -18.77 4.13 -17.59
N GLY A 26 -17.94 5.18 -17.74
CA GLY A 26 -18.19 6.53 -17.19
C GLY A 26 -18.18 6.65 -15.66
N LYS A 27 -17.44 5.79 -14.95
CA LYS A 27 -17.41 5.76 -13.46
C LYS A 27 -17.06 7.13 -12.85
N THR A 28 -15.90 7.66 -13.23
CA THR A 28 -15.37 8.94 -12.74
C THR A 28 -16.30 10.09 -13.11
N TYR A 29 -16.85 10.09 -14.33
CA TYR A 29 -17.83 11.08 -14.78
C TYR A 29 -19.06 11.15 -13.85
N THR A 30 -19.67 10.00 -13.51
CA THR A 30 -20.83 9.98 -12.60
C THR A 30 -20.49 10.46 -11.18
N VAL A 31 -19.27 10.21 -10.71
CA VAL A 31 -18.83 10.71 -9.40
C VAL A 31 -18.71 12.22 -9.41
N LEU A 32 -18.15 12.80 -10.47
CA LEU A 32 -18.03 14.25 -10.62
C LEU A 32 -19.38 14.94 -10.68
N ASP A 33 -20.35 14.35 -11.38
CA ASP A 33 -21.73 14.87 -11.41
C ASP A 33 -22.36 14.84 -10.02
N PHE A 34 -22.13 13.77 -9.25
CA PHE A 34 -22.59 13.68 -7.87
C PHE A 34 -21.95 14.74 -6.98
N ILE A 35 -20.63 14.97 -7.09
CA ILE A 35 -19.93 16.00 -6.32
C ILE A 35 -20.49 17.38 -6.68
N TYR A 36 -20.62 17.68 -7.97
CA TYR A 36 -21.17 18.95 -8.47
C TYR A 36 -22.61 19.19 -8.01
N SER A 37 -23.43 18.14 -7.97
CA SER A 37 -24.84 18.29 -7.58
C SER A 37 -25.06 18.41 -6.06
N ASN A 38 -24.07 18.09 -5.22
CA ASN A 38 -24.26 17.98 -3.77
C ASN A 38 -23.26 18.80 -2.92
N PHE A 39 -22.28 19.51 -3.51
CA PHE A 39 -21.26 20.21 -2.72
C PHE A 39 -21.83 21.27 -1.76
N GLU A 40 -22.92 21.96 -2.13
CA GLU A 40 -23.57 22.97 -1.27
C GLU A 40 -24.19 22.34 -0.02
N GLU A 41 -24.86 21.20 -0.17
CA GLU A 41 -25.45 20.46 0.96
C GLU A 41 -24.35 20.01 1.94
N PHE A 42 -23.23 19.50 1.42
CA PHE A 42 -22.09 19.12 2.24
C PHE A 42 -21.45 20.32 2.93
N ALA A 43 -21.33 21.46 2.24
CA ALA A 43 -20.83 22.70 2.81
C ALA A 43 -21.72 23.19 3.97
N ALA A 44 -23.05 23.18 3.79
CA ALA A 44 -24.02 23.55 4.82
C ALA A 44 -23.96 22.64 6.06
N GLN A 45 -23.66 21.36 5.86
CA GLN A 45 -23.47 20.38 6.94
C GLN A 45 -22.06 20.40 7.55
N ASN A 46 -21.16 21.25 7.07
CA ASN A 46 -19.73 21.26 7.41
C ASN A 46 -19.06 19.88 7.23
N ARG A 47 -19.49 19.13 6.22
CA ARG A 47 -18.92 17.83 5.84
C ARG A 47 -18.00 18.00 4.65
N LYS A 48 -16.90 17.26 4.64
CA LYS A 48 -15.92 17.31 3.54
C LYS A 48 -16.18 16.20 2.52
N ILE A 49 -15.86 16.49 1.26
CA ILE A 49 -15.80 15.51 0.17
C ILE A 49 -14.35 15.37 -0.27
N LEU A 50 -13.79 14.17 -0.26
CA LEU A 50 -12.43 13.89 -0.71
C LEU A 50 -12.49 13.00 -1.95
N PHE A 51 -11.78 13.37 -3.00
CA PHE A 51 -11.53 12.53 -4.17
C PHE A 51 -10.04 12.16 -4.21
N ILE A 52 -9.77 10.86 -4.11
CA ILE A 52 -8.43 10.29 -3.96
C ILE A 52 -8.11 9.40 -5.15
N THR A 53 -6.90 9.56 -5.70
CA THR A 53 -6.34 8.68 -6.75
C THR A 53 -4.92 8.26 -6.41
N ASN A 54 -4.40 7.24 -7.09
CA ASN A 54 -3.00 6.86 -6.94
C ASN A 54 -2.06 7.86 -7.63
N LEU A 55 -2.38 8.27 -8.86
CA LEU A 55 -1.58 9.19 -9.66
C LEU A 55 -2.24 10.57 -9.77
N LYS A 56 -1.47 11.63 -9.47
CA LYS A 56 -1.95 13.03 -9.56
C LYS A 56 -2.51 13.40 -10.93
N LYS A 57 -1.90 12.88 -12.02
CA LYS A 57 -2.36 13.12 -13.39
C LYS A 57 -3.73 12.52 -13.71
N ASN A 58 -4.22 11.59 -12.90
CA ASN A 58 -5.55 10.99 -13.04
C ASN A 58 -6.62 11.80 -12.29
N LEU A 59 -6.27 12.90 -11.59
CA LEU A 59 -7.24 13.73 -10.87
C LEU A 59 -8.03 14.58 -11.88
N PRO A 60 -9.36 14.38 -12.01
CA PRO A 60 -10.16 14.99 -13.06
C PRO A 60 -10.66 16.40 -12.66
N ILE A 61 -9.75 17.23 -12.14
CA ILE A 61 -10.10 18.56 -11.62
C ILE A 61 -10.59 19.50 -12.72
N ASP A 62 -9.97 19.46 -13.90
CA ASP A 62 -10.37 20.28 -15.05
C ASP A 62 -11.75 19.86 -15.57
N GLU A 63 -12.08 18.57 -15.51
CA GLU A 63 -13.41 18.06 -15.87
C GLU A 63 -14.49 18.52 -14.89
N LEU A 64 -14.17 18.61 -13.59
CA LEU A 64 -15.07 19.21 -12.62
C LEU A 64 -15.22 20.71 -12.89
N LYS A 65 -14.11 21.43 -13.11
CA LYS A 65 -14.13 22.88 -13.37
C LYS A 65 -14.98 23.21 -14.60
N LYS A 66 -14.91 22.42 -15.67
CA LYS A 66 -15.75 22.59 -16.87
C LYS A 66 -17.25 22.59 -16.58
N ARG A 67 -17.71 21.83 -15.57
CA ARG A 67 -19.14 21.81 -15.16
C ARG A 67 -19.56 23.13 -14.52
N PHE A 68 -18.73 23.68 -13.64
CA PHE A 68 -18.96 25.00 -13.04
C PHE A 68 -18.93 26.11 -14.10
N VAL A 69 -17.98 26.06 -15.04
CA VAL A 69 -17.88 27.05 -16.13
C VAL A 69 -19.10 26.99 -17.05
N ALA A 70 -19.60 25.79 -17.37
CA ALA A 70 -20.79 25.63 -18.21
C ALA A 70 -22.05 26.31 -17.63
N ASP A 71 -22.16 26.34 -16.30
CA ASP A 71 -23.27 26.98 -15.58
C ASP A 71 -22.94 28.42 -15.11
N GLY A 72 -21.80 28.98 -15.51
CA GLY A 72 -21.39 30.35 -15.13
C GLY A 72 -21.01 30.53 -13.66
N LYS A 73 -20.65 29.45 -12.95
CA LYS A 73 -20.38 29.39 -11.51
C LYS A 73 -18.88 29.22 -11.18
N GLU A 74 -17.99 29.84 -11.95
CA GLU A 74 -16.53 29.67 -11.75
C GLU A 74 -16.06 30.13 -10.35
N ASP A 75 -16.64 31.22 -9.83
CA ASP A 75 -16.33 31.71 -8.48
C ASP A 75 -16.67 30.69 -7.37
N GLU A 76 -17.72 29.87 -7.57
CA GLU A 76 -18.09 28.82 -6.62
C GLU A 76 -17.07 27.67 -6.62
N PHE A 77 -16.51 27.35 -7.79
CA PHE A 77 -15.43 26.36 -7.89
C PHE A 77 -14.24 26.79 -7.04
N ASP A 78 -13.75 28.02 -7.26
CA ASP A 78 -12.62 28.55 -6.51
C ASP A 78 -12.95 28.72 -5.03
N LYS A 79 -14.23 28.95 -4.66
CA LYS A 79 -14.69 29.05 -3.27
C LYS A 79 -14.67 27.71 -2.54
N TYR A 80 -15.17 26.63 -3.15
CA TYR A 80 -15.44 25.36 -2.44
C TYR A 80 -14.46 24.22 -2.75
N VAL A 81 -13.77 24.25 -3.89
CA VAL A 81 -12.90 23.16 -4.36
C VAL A 81 -11.44 23.51 -4.12
N LEU A 82 -10.64 22.53 -3.70
CA LEU A 82 -9.21 22.69 -3.51
C LEU A 82 -8.42 21.46 -3.98
N PHE A 83 -7.38 21.72 -4.77
CA PHE A 83 -6.38 20.74 -5.14
C PHE A 83 -5.23 20.74 -4.12
N ILE A 84 -4.99 19.61 -3.48
CA ILE A 84 -3.89 19.47 -2.52
C ILE A 84 -2.67 18.90 -3.24
N ASP A 85 -1.79 19.79 -3.69
CA ASP A 85 -0.52 19.39 -4.29
C ASP A 85 0.61 19.27 -3.24
N SER A 86 1.79 18.85 -3.67
CA SER A 86 2.99 19.00 -2.84
C SER A 86 3.41 20.47 -2.81
N ASN A 87 4.03 20.91 -1.70
CA ASN A 87 4.46 22.30 -1.54
C ASN A 87 5.45 22.74 -2.63
N ILE A 88 6.24 21.80 -3.17
CA ILE A 88 7.17 22.07 -4.25
C ILE A 88 6.41 22.22 -5.56
N ASP A 89 5.48 21.31 -5.86
CA ASP A 89 4.73 21.35 -7.12
C ASP A 89 3.87 22.62 -7.21
N THR A 90 3.31 23.11 -6.10
CA THR A 90 2.61 24.41 -6.09
C THR A 90 3.55 25.57 -6.38
N VAL A 91 4.75 25.57 -5.78
CA VAL A 91 5.77 26.59 -6.02
C VAL A 91 6.27 26.57 -7.46
N LEU A 92 6.59 25.40 -8.01
CA LEU A 92 7.03 25.25 -9.40
C LEU A 92 5.99 25.78 -10.41
N LYS A 93 4.70 25.58 -10.14
CA LYS A 93 3.61 26.03 -11.01
C LYS A 93 3.32 27.52 -10.89
N ASN A 94 3.32 28.05 -9.67
CA ASN A 94 2.73 29.37 -9.42
C ASN A 94 3.76 30.48 -9.24
N LEU A 95 5.00 30.20 -8.80
CA LEU A 95 5.96 31.23 -8.38
C LEU A 95 6.24 32.26 -9.48
N LEU A 96 6.51 31.80 -10.72
CA LEU A 96 6.84 32.70 -11.83
C LEU A 96 5.65 33.55 -12.28
N ALA A 97 4.41 33.07 -12.10
CA ALA A 97 3.22 33.80 -12.47
C ALA A 97 2.86 34.91 -11.49
N ILE A 98 3.33 34.83 -10.24
CA ILE A 98 3.02 35.78 -9.16
C ILE A 98 4.23 36.60 -8.70
N ASP A 99 5.37 36.51 -9.41
CA ASP A 99 6.66 37.12 -9.01
C ASP A 99 6.56 38.62 -8.71
N ASP A 100 5.74 39.33 -9.48
CA ASP A 100 5.50 40.76 -9.35
C ASP A 100 4.61 41.10 -8.14
N GLU A 101 3.82 40.14 -7.65
CA GLU A 101 2.95 40.31 -6.48
C GLU A 101 3.69 40.07 -5.16
N ILE A 102 4.89 39.51 -5.19
CA ILE A 102 5.68 39.18 -3.99
C ILE A 102 6.42 40.45 -3.51
N PRO A 103 6.19 40.94 -2.27
CA PRO A 103 6.86 42.11 -1.73
C PRO A 103 8.39 41.92 -1.58
N ASP A 104 9.15 43.00 -1.71
CA ASP A 104 10.62 42.99 -1.68
C ASP A 104 11.21 42.40 -0.39
N GLN A 105 10.52 42.56 0.74
CA GLN A 105 10.93 41.97 2.02
C GLN A 105 11.03 40.43 1.98
N PHE A 106 10.30 39.77 1.09
CA PHE A 106 10.35 38.31 0.89
C PHE A 106 11.30 37.89 -0.24
N LYS A 107 11.81 38.83 -1.05
CA LYS A 107 12.77 38.60 -2.15
C LYS A 107 14.22 38.42 -1.66
N THR A 108 14.38 37.58 -0.65
CA THR A 108 15.66 37.21 -0.03
C THR A 108 16.59 36.45 -1.00
N GLU A 109 17.86 36.25 -0.63
CA GLU A 109 18.81 35.44 -1.41
C GLU A 109 18.31 34.00 -1.67
N ILE A 110 17.54 33.43 -0.74
CA ILE A 110 16.93 32.10 -0.90
C ILE A 110 15.85 32.14 -1.99
N TYR A 111 15.03 33.19 -2.03
CA TYR A 111 14.02 33.39 -3.06
C TYR A 111 14.66 33.59 -4.44
N LYS A 112 15.71 34.42 -4.55
CA LYS A 112 16.41 34.63 -5.83
C LYS A 112 16.99 33.33 -6.38
N LYS A 113 17.56 32.49 -5.51
CA LYS A 113 18.00 31.14 -5.86
C LYS A 113 16.83 30.28 -6.31
N LEU A 114 15.73 30.26 -5.56
CA LEU A 114 14.53 29.49 -5.92
C LEU A 114 14.02 29.87 -7.31
N LYS A 115 13.88 31.17 -7.59
CA LYS A 115 13.46 31.70 -8.89
C LYS A 115 14.41 31.27 -10.00
N SER A 116 15.72 31.47 -9.82
CA SER A 116 16.71 31.13 -10.85
C SER A 116 16.71 29.64 -11.18
N HIS A 117 16.54 28.77 -10.18
CA HIS A 117 16.49 27.32 -10.40
C HIS A 117 15.22 26.92 -11.15
N ILE A 118 14.08 27.57 -10.86
CA ILE A 118 12.82 27.31 -11.56
C ILE A 118 12.89 27.80 -13.01
N GLU A 119 13.48 28.96 -13.27
CA GLU A 119 13.72 29.46 -14.63
C GLU A 119 14.62 28.50 -15.43
N ILE A 120 15.67 27.97 -14.81
CA ILE A 120 16.52 26.94 -15.42
C ILE A 120 15.68 25.70 -15.76
N LEU A 121 14.84 25.23 -14.84
CA LEU A 121 13.97 24.06 -15.04
C LEU A 121 12.94 24.22 -16.17
N GLN A 122 12.63 25.44 -16.62
CA GLN A 122 11.77 25.68 -17.78
C GLN A 122 12.48 25.41 -19.12
N ASN A 123 13.82 25.37 -19.14
CA ASN A 123 14.57 25.08 -20.35
C ASN A 123 14.43 23.59 -20.74
N ARG A 124 13.69 23.33 -21.83
CA ARG A 124 13.42 21.98 -22.35
C ARG A 124 14.66 21.24 -22.87
N GLN A 125 15.79 21.91 -23.06
CA GLN A 125 17.03 21.31 -23.57
C GLN A 125 17.96 20.77 -22.47
N LEU A 126 17.60 20.86 -21.19
CA LEU A 126 18.46 20.37 -20.11
C LEU A 126 18.48 18.83 -20.02
N PRO A 127 19.67 18.23 -19.77
CA PRO A 127 19.76 16.81 -19.44
C PRO A 127 18.91 16.46 -18.22
N LYS A 128 18.24 15.30 -18.26
CA LYS A 128 17.33 14.83 -17.22
C LYS A 128 18.00 14.72 -15.84
N GLU A 129 19.24 14.23 -15.79
CA GLU A 129 20.03 14.10 -14.56
C GLU A 129 20.25 15.45 -13.86
N VAL A 130 20.51 16.50 -14.65
CA VAL A 130 20.67 17.86 -14.15
C VAL A 130 19.33 18.39 -13.63
N LYS A 131 18.25 18.15 -14.38
CA LYS A 131 16.88 18.51 -13.98
C LYS A 131 16.50 17.87 -12.64
N ASP A 132 16.71 16.57 -12.51
CA ASP A 132 16.41 15.79 -11.30
C ASP A 132 17.25 16.26 -10.10
N SER A 133 18.51 16.64 -10.33
CA SER A 133 19.38 17.21 -9.29
C SER A 133 18.84 18.54 -8.75
N TRP A 134 18.49 19.47 -9.64
CA TRP A 134 17.92 20.77 -9.24
C TRP A 134 16.55 20.62 -8.57
N GLU A 135 15.67 19.76 -9.10
CA GLU A 135 14.39 19.45 -8.45
C GLU A 135 14.60 18.87 -7.04
N THR A 136 15.61 18.03 -6.86
CA THR A 136 15.98 17.46 -5.56
C THR A 136 16.50 18.53 -4.60
N GLU A 137 17.32 19.46 -5.07
CA GLU A 137 17.83 20.57 -4.26
C GLU A 137 16.71 21.53 -3.84
N ILE A 138 15.82 21.89 -4.76
CA ILE A 138 14.61 22.67 -4.45
C ILE A 138 13.79 21.95 -3.39
N ARG A 139 13.54 20.65 -3.59
CA ARG A 139 12.72 19.81 -2.72
C ARG A 139 13.26 19.67 -1.31
N LYS A 140 14.57 19.44 -1.16
CA LYS A 140 15.17 19.12 0.14
C LYS A 140 15.69 20.34 0.89
N ILE A 141 16.04 21.41 0.18
CA ILE A 141 16.80 22.53 0.76
C ILE A 141 16.11 23.88 0.51
N ILE A 142 15.89 24.28 -0.74
CA ILE A 142 15.55 25.68 -1.07
C ILE A 142 14.09 26.00 -0.71
N GLU A 143 13.12 25.22 -1.18
CA GLU A 143 11.69 25.45 -0.87
C GLU A 143 11.43 25.36 0.65
N PRO A 144 11.95 24.35 1.38
CA PRO A 144 11.71 24.27 2.81
C PRO A 144 12.25 25.48 3.58
N LYS A 145 13.42 26.01 3.17
CA LYS A 145 14.00 27.22 3.77
C LYS A 145 13.17 28.46 3.46
N PHE A 146 12.75 28.65 2.20
CA PHE A 146 11.91 29.79 1.82
C PHE A 146 10.57 29.77 2.57
N ARG A 147 9.93 28.61 2.63
CA ARG A 147 8.69 28.43 3.38
C ARG A 147 8.86 28.71 4.86
N LYS A 148 9.99 28.33 5.46
CA LYS A 148 10.29 28.65 6.87
C LYS A 148 10.34 30.17 7.11
N THR A 149 10.95 30.93 6.21
CA THR A 149 10.96 32.41 6.29
C THR A 149 9.54 32.99 6.26
N ILE A 150 8.65 32.45 5.41
CA ILE A 150 7.24 32.88 5.36
C ILE A 150 6.53 32.54 6.68
N ILE A 151 6.73 31.33 7.20
CA ILE A 151 6.13 30.88 8.48
C ILE A 151 6.56 31.79 9.62
N GLU A 152 7.85 32.14 9.70
CA GLU A 152 8.40 33.02 10.73
C GLU A 152 7.79 34.43 10.64
N ALA A 153 7.69 35.00 9.44
CA ALA A 153 7.05 36.30 9.23
C ALA A 153 5.57 36.30 9.66
N LEU A 154 4.80 35.29 9.26
CA LEU A 154 3.39 35.15 9.64
C LEU A 154 3.21 34.97 11.16
N LYS A 155 4.09 34.21 11.82
CA LYS A 155 4.03 33.99 13.28
C LYS A 155 4.41 35.25 14.07
N ASN A 156 5.36 36.03 13.57
CA ASN A 156 5.79 37.27 14.21
C ASN A 156 4.72 38.36 14.12
N ASN A 157 4.06 38.48 12.96
CA ASN A 157 3.07 39.52 12.71
C ASN A 157 1.66 39.14 13.21
N PHE A 158 1.33 37.84 13.24
CA PHE A 158 -0.01 37.37 13.61
C PHE A 158 0.06 36.21 14.61
N LYS A 159 -0.54 36.43 15.79
CA LYS A 159 -0.53 35.45 16.88
C LYS A 159 -1.50 34.30 16.67
N ALA A 160 -2.72 34.54 16.16
CA ALA A 160 -3.72 33.50 15.99
C ALA A 160 -3.81 33.01 14.54
N LYS A 161 -4.20 31.74 14.37
CA LYS A 161 -4.43 31.13 13.05
C LYS A 161 -5.46 31.91 12.21
N LYS A 162 -6.56 32.34 12.84
CA LYS A 162 -7.63 33.09 12.14
C LYS A 162 -7.11 34.41 11.57
N ASP A 163 -6.25 35.09 12.31
CA ASP A 163 -5.65 36.36 11.89
C ASP A 163 -4.69 36.14 10.71
N ARG A 164 -3.89 35.06 10.73
CA ARG A 164 -3.03 34.66 9.61
C ARG A 164 -3.85 34.40 8.33
N ILE A 165 -4.96 33.67 8.43
CA ILE A 165 -5.84 33.42 7.28
C ILE A 165 -6.47 34.73 6.79
N SER A 166 -6.93 35.58 7.71
CA SER A 166 -7.51 36.89 7.37
C SER A 166 -6.52 37.80 6.65
N ALA A 167 -5.26 37.83 7.11
CA ALA A 167 -4.18 38.58 6.46
C ALA A 167 -3.94 38.07 5.03
N ILE A 168 -3.79 36.75 4.85
CA ILE A 168 -3.60 36.15 3.52
C ILE A 168 -4.79 36.43 2.58
N LYS A 169 -6.00 36.69 3.10
CA LYS A 169 -7.16 37.03 2.28
C LYS A 169 -7.25 38.50 1.93
N ASN A 170 -7.07 39.37 2.92
CA ASN A 170 -7.50 40.75 2.86
C ASN A 170 -6.34 41.74 2.73
N ASP A 171 -5.13 41.33 3.12
CA ASP A 171 -3.94 42.18 3.12
C ASP A 171 -3.11 41.96 1.85
N ARG A 172 -2.90 43.04 1.09
CA ARG A 172 -2.13 43.04 -0.16
C ARG A 172 -0.69 42.54 0.06
N GLU A 173 -0.10 42.73 1.25
CA GLU A 173 1.26 42.26 1.54
C GLU A 173 1.37 40.72 1.64
N TYR A 174 0.26 40.02 1.90
CA TYR A 174 0.26 38.58 2.17
C TYR A 174 -0.61 37.76 1.20
N GLN A 175 -1.42 38.41 0.35
CA GLN A 175 -2.31 37.74 -0.60
C GLN A 175 -1.60 36.75 -1.54
N TRP A 176 -0.39 37.07 -1.98
CA TRP A 176 0.43 36.21 -2.84
C TRP A 176 0.70 34.83 -2.20
N ILE A 177 0.72 34.73 -0.86
CA ILE A 177 0.94 33.46 -0.14
C ILE A 177 -0.20 32.48 -0.42
N GLY A 178 -1.44 32.97 -0.49
CA GLY A 178 -2.60 32.14 -0.79
C GLY A 178 -2.59 31.62 -2.23
N LYS A 179 -2.00 32.37 -3.15
CA LYS A 179 -1.79 31.95 -4.55
C LYS A 179 -0.61 30.96 -4.67
N LEU A 180 0.46 31.17 -3.93
CA LEU A 180 1.64 30.29 -3.95
C LEU A 180 1.41 28.95 -3.23
N TYR A 181 0.71 29.01 -2.09
CA TYR A 181 0.41 27.86 -1.25
C TYR A 181 -1.10 27.75 -0.96
N PRO A 182 -1.93 27.35 -1.94
CA PRO A 182 -3.39 27.27 -1.78
C PRO A 182 -3.86 26.38 -0.61
N ALA A 183 -3.03 25.44 -0.17
CA ALA A 183 -3.28 24.56 0.97
C ALA A 183 -3.51 25.31 2.30
N VAL A 184 -3.21 26.61 2.41
CA VAL A 184 -3.57 27.42 3.59
C VAL A 184 -5.08 27.52 3.81
N PHE A 185 -5.90 27.32 2.76
CA PHE A 185 -7.35 27.42 2.83
C PHE A 185 -8.06 26.10 3.13
N THR A 186 -7.35 25.04 3.53
CA THR A 186 -7.95 23.70 3.72
C THR A 186 -9.15 23.68 4.67
N ASP A 187 -9.20 24.49 5.72
CA ASP A 187 -10.35 24.48 6.64
C ASP A 187 -11.65 25.00 5.99
N GLU A 188 -11.54 25.93 5.06
CA GLU A 188 -12.66 26.66 4.48
C GLU A 188 -13.27 25.95 3.27
N LYS A 189 -12.51 25.03 2.65
CA LYS A 189 -12.90 24.32 1.44
C LYS A 189 -13.70 23.08 1.76
N THR A 190 -14.66 22.74 0.91
CA THR A 190 -15.56 21.59 1.11
C THR A 190 -15.06 20.36 0.36
N VAL A 191 -14.54 20.55 -0.85
CA VAL A 191 -14.15 19.46 -1.75
C VAL A 191 -12.62 19.45 -1.94
N PHE A 192 -11.99 18.31 -1.69
CA PHE A 192 -10.55 18.12 -1.88
C PHE A 192 -10.24 17.09 -2.96
N PHE A 193 -9.29 17.43 -3.83
CA PHE A 193 -8.66 16.49 -4.75
C PHE A 193 -7.21 16.26 -4.30
N LEU A 194 -6.83 15.01 -4.04
CA LEU A 194 -5.49 14.67 -3.57
C LEU A 194 -5.07 13.25 -3.97
N SER A 195 -3.76 12.98 -3.95
CA SER A 195 -3.24 11.62 -4.13
C SER A 195 -3.30 10.81 -2.83
N ILE A 196 -3.34 9.47 -2.94
CA ILE A 196 -3.28 8.58 -1.77
C ILE A 196 -2.03 8.82 -0.92
N ASP A 197 -0.88 9.07 -1.53
CA ASP A 197 0.36 9.40 -0.83
C ASP A 197 0.21 10.64 0.06
N LYS A 198 -0.56 11.62 -0.38
CA LYS A 198 -0.81 12.86 0.38
C LYS A 198 -1.83 12.63 1.49
N PHE A 199 -2.75 11.68 1.30
CA PHE A 199 -3.74 11.29 2.29
C PHE A 199 -3.12 10.53 3.48
N VAL A 200 -2.11 9.68 3.22
CA VAL A 200 -1.38 8.93 4.26
C VAL A 200 -0.21 9.69 4.87
N ALA A 201 0.39 10.64 4.16
CA ALA A 201 1.50 11.44 4.66
C ALA A 201 1.06 12.66 5.47
N LYS A 202 1.97 13.15 6.32
CA LYS A 202 1.77 14.37 7.10
C LYS A 202 1.78 15.61 6.18
N ASN A 203 0.71 16.40 6.21
CA ASN A 203 0.64 17.67 5.49
C ASN A 203 1.42 18.75 6.23
N THR A 204 2.32 19.41 5.53
CA THR A 204 3.08 20.55 6.08
C THR A 204 2.42 21.85 5.65
N THR A 205 2.01 22.67 6.61
CA THR A 205 1.26 23.92 6.38
C THR A 205 2.08 25.16 6.72
N LEU A 206 1.57 26.34 6.37
CA LEU A 206 2.21 27.63 6.64
C LEU A 206 1.62 28.35 7.86
N ILE A 207 0.31 28.22 8.05
CA ILE A 207 -0.46 29.00 9.04
C ILE A 207 -0.61 28.30 10.39
N GLU A 208 -0.29 27.01 10.45
CA GLU A 208 -0.45 26.15 11.61
C GLU A 208 0.57 25.03 11.60
N ASN A 209 0.43 24.09 12.54
CA ASN A 209 1.30 22.93 12.63
C ASN A 209 0.87 21.84 11.65
N SER A 210 1.83 21.01 11.24
CA SER A 210 1.59 19.90 10.33
C SER A 210 0.57 18.90 10.91
N TYR A 211 -0.29 18.34 10.07
CA TYR A 211 -1.34 17.40 10.47
C TYR A 211 -1.52 16.32 9.40
N TYR A 212 -2.17 15.20 9.73
CA TYR A 212 -2.53 14.21 8.72
C TYR A 212 -3.96 14.43 8.18
N PHE A 213 -4.14 14.26 6.87
CA PHE A 213 -5.47 14.42 6.23
C PHE A 213 -6.48 13.41 6.74
N ASN A 214 -6.03 12.18 6.92
CA ASN A 214 -6.82 11.11 7.51
C ASN A 214 -7.14 11.32 9.00
N GLU A 215 -6.54 12.29 9.72
CA GLU A 215 -6.97 12.63 11.10
C GLU A 215 -8.03 13.73 11.09
N ARG A 216 -7.73 14.81 10.37
CA ARG A 216 -8.44 16.08 10.53
C ARG A 216 -9.74 16.18 9.73
N PHE A 217 -9.76 15.62 8.53
CA PHE A 217 -10.80 15.91 7.54
C PHE A 217 -11.69 14.71 7.20
N ILE A 218 -11.59 13.59 7.93
CA ILE A 218 -12.36 12.38 7.63
C ILE A 218 -13.63 12.21 8.47
N GLU A 219 -13.73 12.89 9.61
CA GLU A 219 -14.92 12.77 10.47
C GLU A 219 -16.17 13.21 9.70
N LYS A 220 -17.10 12.27 9.47
CA LYS A 220 -18.33 12.47 8.68
C LYS A 220 -18.12 12.83 7.20
N ALA A 221 -16.91 12.63 6.69
CA ALA A 221 -16.58 12.90 5.30
C ALA A 221 -17.13 11.84 4.35
N LEU A 222 -17.25 12.22 3.08
CA LEU A 222 -17.45 11.30 1.96
C LEU A 222 -16.15 11.20 1.17
N ILE A 223 -15.62 10.00 1.02
CA ILE A 223 -14.32 9.76 0.37
C ILE A 223 -14.53 8.87 -0.85
N PHE A 224 -14.24 9.40 -2.02
CA PHE A 224 -14.14 8.62 -3.25
C PHE A 224 -12.69 8.21 -3.47
N ILE A 225 -12.46 6.92 -3.66
CA ILE A 225 -11.13 6.39 -4.01
C ILE A 225 -11.23 5.77 -5.41
N ASP A 226 -10.69 6.47 -6.41
CA ASP A 226 -10.54 5.92 -7.75
C ASP A 226 -9.34 4.98 -7.81
N GLU A 227 -9.41 3.98 -8.69
CA GLU A 227 -8.44 2.88 -8.75
C GLU A 227 -8.21 2.24 -7.37
N PHE A 228 -9.29 2.08 -6.59
CA PHE A 228 -9.30 1.66 -5.19
C PHE A 228 -8.31 0.54 -4.86
N ASP A 229 -8.31 -0.51 -5.67
CA ASP A 229 -7.52 -1.72 -5.51
C ASP A 229 -6.02 -1.52 -5.74
N THR A 230 -5.58 -0.41 -6.35
CA THR A 230 -4.15 -0.07 -6.47
C THR A 230 -3.63 0.70 -5.26
N THR A 231 -4.52 1.33 -4.48
CA THR A 231 -4.11 2.18 -3.35
C THR A 231 -3.46 1.41 -2.22
N LYS A 232 -3.76 0.12 -2.08
CA LYS A 232 -3.13 -0.76 -1.07
C LYS A 232 -1.60 -0.72 -1.14
N GLU A 233 -1.03 -0.74 -2.34
CA GLU A 233 0.43 -0.75 -2.50
C GLU A 233 1.06 0.56 -2.01
N ALA A 234 0.44 1.71 -2.30
CA ALA A 234 0.90 3.00 -1.81
C ALA A 234 0.84 3.09 -0.28
N VAL A 235 -0.26 2.63 0.33
CA VAL A 235 -0.41 2.57 1.79
C VAL A 235 0.64 1.63 2.40
N LEU A 236 0.85 0.45 1.81
CA LEU A 236 1.85 -0.51 2.28
C LEU A 236 3.27 0.07 2.23
N ASN A 237 3.65 0.72 1.13
CA ASN A 237 4.96 1.35 0.99
C ASN A 237 5.17 2.45 2.04
N ASN A 238 4.12 3.21 2.39
CA ASN A 238 4.20 4.21 3.45
C ASN A 238 4.42 3.57 4.83
N ILE A 239 3.69 2.49 5.14
CA ILE A 239 3.84 1.71 6.38
C ILE A 239 5.27 1.14 6.50
N ILE A 240 5.81 0.56 5.42
CA ILE A 240 7.16 -0.01 5.40
C ILE A 240 8.21 1.07 5.67
N LYS A 241 8.12 2.21 4.95
CA LYS A 241 9.05 3.34 5.14
C LYS A 241 9.00 3.88 6.56
N SER A 242 7.80 4.07 7.12
CA SER A 242 7.64 4.52 8.51
C SER A 242 8.27 3.51 9.48
N GLY A 243 7.96 2.22 9.35
CA GLY A 243 8.48 1.18 10.26
C GLY A 243 10.00 1.00 10.21
N LEU A 244 10.63 1.21 9.06
CA LEU A 244 12.10 1.14 8.91
C LEU A 244 12.82 2.38 9.47
N GLN A 245 12.24 3.57 9.33
CA GLN A 245 12.79 4.82 9.89
C GLN A 245 12.79 4.81 11.43
N HIS A 246 11.78 4.17 12.01
CA HIS A 246 11.48 4.17 13.44
C HIS A 246 12.03 2.95 14.20
N ARG A 247 13.22 2.45 13.84
CA ARG A 247 13.87 1.37 14.60
C ARG A 247 14.34 1.87 15.96
N VAL A 248 14.19 1.05 17.00
CA VAL A 248 14.52 1.43 18.38
C VAL A 248 15.32 0.33 19.06
N ASP A 249 16.35 0.71 19.82
CA ASP A 249 16.99 -0.21 20.77
C ASP A 249 16.06 -0.41 21.96
N LEU A 250 15.39 -1.56 21.99
CA LEU A 250 14.28 -1.81 22.90
C LEU A 250 14.70 -1.81 24.37
N LEU A 251 15.88 -2.35 24.67
CA LEU A 251 16.42 -2.38 26.02
C LEU A 251 16.85 -0.98 26.45
N ASP A 252 17.55 -0.26 25.58
CA ASP A 252 18.03 1.09 25.88
C ASP A 252 16.87 2.05 26.14
N LEU A 253 15.84 2.05 25.27
CA LEU A 253 14.64 2.87 25.49
C LEU A 253 13.96 2.56 26.82
N PHE A 254 13.80 1.27 27.16
CA PHE A 254 13.21 0.87 28.43
C PHE A 254 14.03 1.35 29.63
N LEU A 255 15.36 1.16 29.58
CA LEU A 255 16.27 1.59 30.63
C LEU A 255 16.27 3.11 30.79
N ASN A 256 16.26 3.86 29.68
CA ASN A 256 16.17 5.31 29.69
C ASN A 256 14.85 5.78 30.33
N ILE A 257 13.71 5.20 29.96
CA ILE A 257 12.42 5.50 30.59
C ILE A 257 12.44 5.15 32.09
N HIS A 258 12.93 3.97 32.46
CA HIS A 258 13.01 3.52 33.85
C HIS A 258 13.88 4.46 34.70
N ASN A 259 15.11 4.73 34.25
CA ASN A 259 16.10 5.52 34.98
C ASN A 259 15.64 6.97 35.19
N HIS A 260 14.83 7.52 34.29
CA HIS A 260 14.24 8.84 34.44
C HIS A 260 12.91 8.84 35.22
N LEU A 261 12.16 7.73 35.25
CA LEU A 261 10.93 7.61 36.03
C LEU A 261 11.16 7.52 37.54
N MET A 262 12.26 6.89 37.97
CA MET A 262 12.53 6.62 39.39
C MET A 262 12.86 7.89 40.21
N PRO A 263 13.82 8.76 39.80
CA PRO A 263 14.26 9.88 40.63
C PRO A 263 13.48 11.18 40.39
N ASN A 264 12.75 11.33 39.28
CA ASN A 264 12.17 12.62 38.88
C ASN A 264 10.76 12.84 39.46
N GLU A 265 10.53 14.03 40.01
CA GLU A 265 9.20 14.52 40.35
C GLU A 265 8.55 15.21 39.14
N CYS A 266 7.29 14.87 38.87
CA CYS A 266 6.55 15.48 37.76
C CYS A 266 5.99 16.86 38.17
N PRO A 267 6.05 17.88 37.28
CA PRO A 267 5.46 19.19 37.52
C PRO A 267 3.96 19.11 37.81
N GLU A 268 3.45 19.92 38.75
CA GLU A 268 2.02 19.98 39.08
C GLU A 268 1.14 20.20 37.84
N LEU A 269 1.63 20.97 36.86
CA LEU A 269 0.96 21.23 35.58
C LEU A 269 0.66 19.98 34.74
N LEU A 270 1.45 18.91 34.87
CA LEU A 270 1.21 17.64 34.17
C LEU A 270 0.31 16.68 34.97
N ILE A 271 0.20 16.91 36.28
CA ILE A 271 -0.56 16.05 37.20
C ILE A 271 -1.96 16.63 37.50
N LYS A 272 -2.15 17.93 37.28
CA LYS A 272 -3.43 18.62 37.47
C LYS A 272 -4.49 18.04 36.52
N GLU A 273 -5.71 17.85 37.02
CA GLU A 273 -6.85 17.42 36.22
C GLU A 273 -7.54 18.61 35.54
N SER A 274 -7.84 18.47 34.25
CA SER A 274 -8.71 19.38 33.48
C SER A 274 -10.18 19.18 33.83
N GLU A 275 -11.03 20.18 33.56
CA GLU A 275 -12.47 20.02 33.68
C GLU A 275 -13.00 18.93 32.74
N TRP A 276 -12.38 18.79 31.55
CA TRP A 276 -12.67 17.71 30.62
C TRP A 276 -12.42 16.34 31.26
N PHE A 277 -11.26 16.15 31.91
CA PHE A 277 -10.90 14.88 32.53
C PHE A 277 -11.88 14.51 33.64
N GLN A 278 -12.23 15.46 34.51
CA GLN A 278 -13.19 15.27 35.61
C GLN A 278 -14.60 14.87 35.10
N LYS A 279 -15.04 15.44 33.98
CA LYS A 279 -16.31 15.07 33.33
C LYS A 279 -16.25 13.68 32.68
N LYS A 280 -15.12 13.31 32.07
CA LYS A 280 -14.92 12.02 31.39
C LYS A 280 -14.69 10.84 32.36
N SER A 281 -14.06 11.10 33.51
CA SER A 281 -13.77 10.13 34.56
C SER A 281 -14.97 9.87 35.47
N SER A 282 -15.92 10.81 35.57
CA SER A 282 -17.15 10.65 36.36
C SER A 282 -17.91 9.37 35.98
N GLY A 283 -18.01 8.43 36.92
CA GLY A 283 -18.69 7.14 36.75
C GLY A 283 -17.86 6.05 36.04
N LYS A 284 -16.55 6.25 35.83
CA LYS A 284 -15.62 5.26 35.25
C LYS A 284 -14.39 5.09 36.15
N ASN A 285 -13.81 3.88 36.19
CA ASN A 285 -12.56 3.59 36.93
C ASN A 285 -11.33 4.12 36.17
N TRP A 286 -11.22 5.43 35.97
CA TRP A 286 -10.04 6.05 35.36
C TRP A 286 -9.03 6.41 36.46
N LEU A 287 -7.76 6.11 36.24
CA LEU A 287 -6.67 6.51 37.15
C LEU A 287 -6.42 8.01 36.99
N SER A 288 -6.23 8.74 38.10
CA SER A 288 -5.81 10.14 38.01
C SER A 288 -4.41 10.26 37.37
N PRO A 289 -4.05 11.42 36.77
CA PRO A 289 -2.71 11.65 36.23
C PRO A 289 -1.57 11.28 37.19
N ARG A 290 -1.78 11.51 38.50
CA ARG A 290 -0.83 11.13 39.56
C ARG A 290 -0.69 9.61 39.70
N GLN A 291 -1.82 8.92 39.80
CA GLN A 291 -1.86 7.46 39.92
C GLN A 291 -1.31 6.76 38.68
N GLN A 292 -1.49 7.35 37.49
CA GLN A 292 -0.89 6.86 36.24
C GLN A 292 0.65 6.84 36.34
N ILE A 293 1.25 7.94 36.81
CA ILE A 293 2.71 8.05 36.99
C ILE A 293 3.22 7.08 38.05
N GLU A 294 2.50 6.93 39.18
CA GLU A 294 2.86 5.96 40.22
C GLU A 294 2.81 4.52 39.66
N THR A 295 1.78 4.20 38.87
CA THR A 295 1.64 2.89 38.20
C THR A 295 2.77 2.65 37.19
N PHE A 296 3.24 3.69 36.48
CA PHE A 296 4.44 3.57 35.63
C PHE A 296 5.65 3.12 36.42
N ARG A 297 5.91 3.77 37.56
CA ARG A 297 7.07 3.47 38.40
C ARG A 297 7.02 2.02 38.90
N GLU A 298 5.86 1.59 39.42
CA GLU A 298 5.68 0.23 39.92
C GLU A 298 5.93 -0.83 38.84
N LYS A 299 5.32 -0.66 37.65
CA LYS A 299 5.47 -1.62 36.55
C LYS A 299 6.89 -1.64 35.97
N ALA A 300 7.49 -0.47 35.78
CA ALA A 300 8.86 -0.37 35.27
C ALA A 300 9.85 -1.01 36.25
N ASN A 301 9.73 -0.70 37.54
CA ASN A 301 10.59 -1.27 38.58
C ASN A 301 10.39 -2.78 38.73
N SER A 302 9.15 -3.27 38.60
CA SER A 302 8.86 -4.70 38.61
C SER A 302 9.58 -5.45 37.49
N ILE A 303 9.58 -4.91 36.26
CA ILE A 303 10.30 -5.52 35.13
C ILE A 303 11.81 -5.43 35.37
N PHE A 304 12.32 -4.26 35.75
CA PHE A 304 13.75 -4.03 35.98
C PHE A 304 14.33 -5.02 37.00
N THR A 305 13.63 -5.20 38.13
CA THR A 305 14.03 -6.10 39.21
C THR A 305 13.87 -7.57 38.83
N THR A 306 12.76 -7.96 38.20
CA THR A 306 12.48 -9.35 37.80
C THR A 306 13.53 -9.92 36.86
N TYR A 307 13.98 -9.12 35.88
CA TYR A 307 14.96 -9.55 34.88
C TYR A 307 16.39 -9.10 35.19
N LYS A 308 16.60 -8.48 36.36
CA LYS A 308 17.89 -7.99 36.84
C LYS A 308 18.62 -7.14 35.80
N LEU A 309 17.92 -6.16 35.25
CA LEU A 309 18.40 -5.31 34.16
C LEU A 309 19.44 -4.27 34.61
N GLN A 310 19.86 -4.30 35.89
CA GLN A 310 21.08 -3.63 36.34
C GLN A 310 22.36 -4.25 35.76
N HIS A 311 22.32 -5.51 35.36
CA HIS A 311 23.42 -6.21 34.68
C HIS A 311 23.33 -5.98 33.17
N THR A 312 24.49 -5.89 32.50
CA THR A 312 24.53 -5.72 31.04
C THR A 312 24.07 -6.98 30.33
N CYS A 313 23.22 -6.84 29.32
CA CYS A 313 22.80 -7.96 28.47
C CYS A 313 23.81 -8.18 27.35
N LYS A 314 24.36 -9.40 27.23
CA LYS A 314 25.35 -9.76 26.20
C LYS A 314 25.08 -11.15 25.62
N SER A 315 25.21 -11.28 24.31
CA SER A 315 25.15 -12.56 23.59
C SER A 315 26.37 -13.42 23.91
N HIS A 316 26.12 -14.69 24.25
CA HIS A 316 27.21 -15.65 24.46
C HIS A 316 27.86 -16.05 23.13
N LYS A 317 29.14 -16.46 23.16
CA LYS A 317 29.88 -16.86 21.95
C LYS A 317 29.19 -17.98 21.15
N ASP A 318 28.55 -18.91 21.85
CA ASP A 318 27.80 -20.04 21.23
C ASP A 318 26.44 -19.62 20.65
N PHE A 319 25.92 -18.45 21.05
CA PHE A 319 24.70 -17.86 20.51
C PHE A 319 25.00 -17.07 19.21
N SER A 320 26.17 -16.46 19.14
CA SER A 320 26.62 -15.67 17.99
C SER A 320 27.38 -16.56 17.01
N THR A 321 26.69 -17.34 16.18
CA THR A 321 27.42 -18.00 15.08
C THR A 321 28.06 -17.00 14.13
N ASN A 322 27.64 -15.72 14.10
CA ASN A 322 28.26 -14.60 13.36
C ASN A 322 27.62 -13.22 13.70
N LYS A 323 27.66 -12.75 14.96
CA LYS A 323 27.27 -11.38 15.42
C LYS A 323 25.81 -10.87 15.24
N ARG A 324 24.88 -11.60 14.58
CA ARG A 324 23.45 -11.21 14.46
C ARG A 324 22.48 -12.38 14.58
N ASN A 325 21.38 -12.19 15.32
CA ASN A 325 20.29 -13.15 15.53
C ASN A 325 18.92 -12.46 15.44
N PHE A 326 17.88 -13.16 14.94
CA PHE A 326 16.56 -12.57 14.73
C PHE A 326 15.43 -13.31 15.45
N LEU A 327 14.46 -12.54 15.94
CA LEU A 327 13.21 -13.03 16.52
C LEU A 327 12.02 -12.37 15.86
N PHE A 328 11.14 -13.15 15.23
CA PHE A 328 9.95 -12.64 14.55
C PHE A 328 8.70 -12.84 15.42
N TYR A 329 7.77 -11.88 15.38
CA TYR A 329 6.51 -11.93 16.12
C TYR A 329 5.36 -11.35 15.29
N ASP A 330 4.29 -12.13 15.10
CA ASP A 330 3.06 -11.78 14.36
C ASP A 330 1.77 -12.05 15.16
N TYR A 331 1.91 -12.68 16.34
CA TYR A 331 0.96 -12.95 17.42
C TYR A 331 1.58 -13.97 18.40
N GLN A 332 2.52 -14.76 17.88
CA GLN A 332 3.42 -15.65 18.61
C GLN A 332 4.86 -15.40 18.16
N PHE A 333 5.83 -15.78 19.00
CA PHE A 333 7.24 -15.71 18.60
C PHE A 333 7.62 -16.88 17.69
N HIS A 334 8.40 -16.56 16.67
CA HIS A 334 9.05 -17.52 15.79
C HIS A 334 10.56 -17.27 15.90
N ASN A 335 11.28 -18.32 16.30
CA ASN A 335 12.74 -18.31 16.22
C ASN A 335 13.10 -18.53 14.76
N VAL A 336 13.73 -17.52 14.16
CA VAL A 336 14.14 -17.53 12.77
C VAL A 336 15.61 -17.92 12.72
N LEU A 337 16.04 -18.63 11.68
CA LEU A 337 17.39 -19.18 11.48
C LEU A 337 17.66 -20.53 12.18
N ASP A 338 17.15 -20.78 13.39
CA ASP A 338 17.21 -22.11 14.04
C ASP A 338 15.93 -22.45 14.82
N ARG A 339 15.04 -23.23 14.18
CA ARG A 339 13.72 -23.61 14.71
C ARG A 339 13.76 -24.52 15.94
N HIS A 340 14.88 -25.18 16.22
CA HIS A 340 14.98 -26.16 17.31
C HIS A 340 15.61 -25.58 18.57
N GLN A 341 16.01 -24.30 18.52
CA GLN A 341 16.57 -23.59 19.64
C GLN A 341 15.50 -22.76 20.34
N ARG A 342 15.61 -22.65 21.66
CA ARG A 342 15.00 -21.59 22.46
C ARG A 342 16.11 -20.66 22.93
N ILE A 343 15.75 -19.42 23.20
CA ILE A 343 16.70 -18.39 23.60
C ILE A 343 16.39 -18.03 25.05
N GLU A 344 17.36 -18.23 25.93
CA GLU A 344 17.25 -17.94 27.36
C GLU A 344 18.28 -16.88 27.78
N ILE A 345 17.89 -16.09 28.76
CA ILE A 345 18.77 -15.15 29.48
C ILE A 345 19.20 -15.85 30.77
N ILE A 346 20.51 -15.98 30.93
CA ILE A 346 21.14 -16.56 32.12
C ILE A 346 21.95 -15.47 32.80
N GLU A 347 21.56 -15.14 34.02
CA GLU A 347 22.32 -14.25 34.88
C GLU A 347 23.62 -14.91 35.31
N ASP A 348 24.71 -14.17 35.21
CA ASP A 348 25.98 -14.46 35.85
C ASP A 348 26.31 -13.34 36.85
N SER A 349 26.23 -13.67 38.13
CA SER A 349 26.50 -12.74 39.24
C SER A 349 27.99 -12.44 39.43
N GLN A 350 28.90 -13.25 38.88
CA GLN A 350 30.34 -12.99 38.97
C GLN A 350 30.77 -11.95 37.95
N THR A 351 30.27 -12.06 36.72
CA THR A 351 30.58 -11.14 35.62
C THR A 351 29.59 -9.98 35.52
N LEU A 352 28.59 -9.92 36.39
CA LEU A 352 27.50 -8.93 36.39
C LEU A 352 26.85 -8.78 35.00
N THR A 353 26.71 -9.91 34.30
CA THR A 353 26.27 -9.98 32.91
C THR A 353 25.10 -10.93 32.76
N ASN A 354 24.07 -10.49 32.03
CA ASN A 354 22.94 -11.30 31.60
C ASN A 354 23.26 -11.90 30.22
N TRP A 355 23.60 -13.19 30.19
CA TRP A 355 24.01 -13.88 28.97
C TRP A 355 22.82 -14.36 28.15
N ILE A 356 22.73 -13.95 26.89
CA ILE A 356 21.76 -14.47 25.91
C ILE A 356 22.36 -15.74 25.28
N LYS A 357 21.70 -16.88 25.52
CA LYS A 357 22.16 -18.23 25.09
C LYS A 357 21.04 -18.97 24.36
N ALA A 358 21.43 -19.77 23.35
CA ALA A 358 20.53 -20.68 22.68
C ALA A 358 20.65 -22.09 23.26
N PHE A 359 19.51 -22.76 23.45
CA PHE A 359 19.40 -24.12 23.96
C PHE A 359 18.49 -24.94 23.07
N ASP A 360 18.77 -26.22 22.85
CA ASP A 360 17.80 -27.12 22.20
C ASP A 360 16.50 -27.15 23.02
N THR A 361 15.36 -27.02 22.36
CA THR A 361 14.01 -27.15 22.96
C THR A 361 13.83 -28.39 23.85
N LYS A 362 14.58 -29.47 23.63
CA LYS A 362 14.53 -30.71 24.44
C LYS A 362 15.27 -30.65 25.78
N THR A 363 16.18 -29.69 25.98
CA THR A 363 16.96 -29.59 27.22
C THR A 363 16.08 -29.14 28.40
N LYS A 364 16.58 -29.08 29.64
CA LYS A 364 15.79 -28.53 30.77
C LYS A 364 15.89 -27.00 30.77
N LYS A 365 14.82 -26.28 31.13
CA LYS A 365 14.83 -24.81 31.27
C LYS A 365 15.74 -24.40 32.43
N THR A 366 16.70 -23.53 32.14
CA THR A 366 17.76 -23.12 33.07
C THR A 366 17.75 -21.63 33.37
N GLY A 367 17.22 -20.81 32.46
CA GLY A 367 17.10 -19.36 32.60
C GLY A 367 15.72 -18.84 32.22
N VAL A 368 15.65 -17.52 32.03
CA VAL A 368 14.42 -16.81 31.67
C VAL A 368 14.29 -16.78 30.15
N ASP A 369 13.09 -17.00 29.63
CA ASP A 369 12.87 -16.98 28.18
C ASP A 369 12.95 -15.53 27.67
N ILE A 370 13.77 -15.27 26.63
CA ILE A 370 13.90 -13.92 26.07
C ILE A 370 12.55 -13.41 25.55
N HIS A 371 11.67 -14.29 25.07
CA HIS A 371 10.33 -13.92 24.60
C HIS A 371 9.51 -13.28 25.72
N GLU A 372 9.72 -13.71 26.96
CA GLU A 372 9.05 -13.18 28.15
C GLU A 372 9.52 -11.76 28.47
N LEU A 373 10.84 -11.53 28.46
CA LEU A 373 11.44 -10.20 28.64
C LEU A 373 10.93 -9.23 27.57
N LEU A 374 11.07 -9.61 26.30
CA LEU A 374 10.67 -8.76 25.17
C LEU A 374 9.17 -8.46 25.19
N SER A 375 8.34 -9.44 25.56
CA SER A 375 6.89 -9.25 25.71
C SER A 375 6.55 -8.29 26.84
N ASN A 376 7.21 -8.41 27.99
CA ASN A 376 6.94 -7.57 29.15
C ASN A 376 7.41 -6.13 28.93
N ILE A 377 8.59 -5.92 28.33
CA ILE A 377 9.06 -4.59 27.94
C ILE A 377 8.12 -3.99 26.90
N THR A 378 7.79 -4.72 25.84
CA THR A 378 6.90 -4.18 24.79
C THR A 378 5.50 -3.88 25.34
N GLY A 379 4.98 -4.74 26.22
CA GLY A 379 3.71 -4.52 26.92
C GLY A 379 3.74 -3.29 27.82
N PHE A 380 4.85 -3.07 28.53
CA PHE A 380 5.08 -1.84 29.28
C PHE A 380 5.13 -0.61 28.37
N LEU A 381 5.85 -0.66 27.25
CA LEU A 381 5.92 0.46 26.30
C LEU A 381 4.55 0.80 25.71
N THR A 382 3.74 -0.19 25.33
CA THR A 382 2.36 0.03 24.86
C THR A 382 1.49 0.66 25.95
N TYR A 383 1.63 0.18 27.20
CA TYR A 383 0.93 0.78 28.34
C TYR A 383 1.38 2.23 28.56
N PHE A 384 2.69 2.48 28.59
CA PHE A 384 3.29 3.80 28.71
C PHE A 384 2.77 4.75 27.63
N GLN A 385 2.79 4.35 26.36
CA GLN A 385 2.26 5.14 25.24
C GLN A 385 0.79 5.52 25.42
N THR A 386 -0.06 4.55 25.81
CA THR A 386 -1.50 4.77 26.01
C THR A 386 -1.77 5.78 27.13
N GLU A 387 -1.03 5.68 28.23
CA GLU A 387 -1.21 6.57 29.37
C GLU A 387 -0.59 7.95 29.12
N ILE A 388 0.56 8.04 28.41
CA ILE A 388 1.13 9.32 27.94
C ILE A 388 0.13 10.06 27.05
N LYS A 389 -0.60 9.34 26.20
CA LYS A 389 -1.68 9.92 25.40
C LYS A 389 -2.75 10.55 26.29
N TYR A 390 -3.22 9.86 27.33
CA TYR A 390 -4.21 10.43 28.27
C TYR A 390 -3.67 11.66 29.02
N LEU A 391 -2.41 11.60 29.47
CA LEU A 391 -1.74 12.74 30.11
C LEU A 391 -1.64 13.93 29.15
N ALA A 392 -1.26 13.68 27.89
CA ALA A 392 -1.18 14.70 26.85
C ALA A 392 -2.54 15.29 26.50
N ASP A 393 -3.59 14.48 26.40
CA ASP A 393 -4.96 14.95 26.16
C ASP A 393 -5.46 15.85 27.30
N ASN A 394 -5.22 15.43 28.54
CA ASN A 394 -5.51 16.23 29.71
C ASN A 394 -4.73 17.56 29.70
N TYR A 395 -3.43 17.51 29.41
CA TYR A 395 -2.59 18.70 29.33
C TYR A 395 -3.04 19.67 28.23
N ARG A 396 -3.45 19.14 27.07
CA ARG A 396 -4.04 19.92 25.99
C ARG A 396 -5.31 20.64 26.46
N HIS A 397 -6.22 19.92 27.12
CA HIS A 397 -7.45 20.54 27.63
C HIS A 397 -7.20 21.60 28.70
N LEU A 398 -6.21 21.39 29.59
CA LEU A 398 -5.78 22.43 30.54
C LEU A 398 -5.29 23.70 29.84
N LYS A 399 -4.62 23.56 28.69
CA LYS A 399 -4.18 24.71 27.87
C LYS A 399 -5.35 25.38 27.19
N ASP A 400 -6.30 24.63 26.67
CA ASP A 400 -7.51 25.16 26.02
C ASP A 400 -8.45 25.86 27.02
N GLU A 401 -8.54 25.38 28.25
CA GLU A 401 -9.29 26.01 29.35
C GLU A 401 -8.66 27.35 29.78
N ASN A 402 -7.36 27.53 29.52
CA ASN A 402 -6.67 28.78 29.78
C ASN A 402 -6.93 29.81 28.67
N LYS A 403 -7.93 30.67 28.90
CA LYS A 403 -8.36 31.75 27.99
C LYS A 403 -7.28 32.76 27.57
N SER A 404 -6.08 32.71 28.15
CA SER A 404 -4.93 33.54 27.75
C SER A 404 -4.16 32.99 26.53
N ILE A 405 -4.44 31.75 26.11
CA ILE A 405 -3.79 31.08 24.99
C ILE A 405 -4.69 31.19 23.75
N ASN A 406 -4.25 31.97 22.76
CA ASN A 406 -5.04 32.24 21.54
C ASN A 406 -4.88 31.15 20.44
N GLU A 407 -3.98 30.19 20.61
CA GLU A 407 -3.77 29.08 19.67
C GLU A 407 -4.12 27.73 20.30
N ALA A 408 -4.86 26.89 19.57
CA ALA A 408 -5.14 25.53 19.98
C ALA A 408 -3.84 24.74 20.13
N PHE A 409 -3.59 24.19 21.32
CA PHE A 409 -2.41 23.38 21.57
C PHE A 409 -2.62 21.99 20.95
N SER A 410 -1.82 21.60 19.94
CA SER A 410 -2.07 20.34 19.24
C SER A 410 -1.75 19.14 20.15
N LEU A 411 -2.43 18.01 19.89
CA LEU A 411 -2.15 16.76 20.60
C LEU A 411 -0.68 16.34 20.45
N GLU A 412 -0.10 16.50 19.26
CA GLU A 412 1.32 16.21 19.02
C GLU A 412 2.24 17.00 19.96
N PHE A 413 2.01 18.30 20.13
CA PHE A 413 2.84 19.11 21.04
C PHE A 413 2.62 18.73 22.50
N ALA A 414 1.40 18.36 22.88
CA ALA A 414 1.13 17.83 24.20
C ALA A 414 1.87 16.52 24.45
N VAL A 415 1.83 15.58 23.50
CA VAL A 415 2.57 14.32 23.58
C VAL A 415 4.08 14.58 23.67
N LYS A 416 4.64 15.42 22.78
CA LYS A 416 6.06 15.80 22.83
C LYS A 416 6.45 16.49 24.14
N SER A 417 5.60 17.37 24.66
CA SER A 417 5.86 18.08 25.93
C SER A 417 5.90 17.11 27.12
N VAL A 418 4.95 16.17 27.17
CA VAL A 418 4.91 15.14 28.20
C VAL A 418 6.10 14.18 28.06
N LEU A 419 6.44 13.74 26.85
CA LEU A 419 7.58 12.85 26.60
C LEU A 419 8.93 13.49 26.94
N ASN A 420 9.14 14.76 26.55
CA ASN A 420 10.35 15.51 26.85
C ASN A 420 10.59 15.68 28.35
N HIS A 421 9.53 15.64 29.17
CA HIS A 421 9.69 15.65 30.63
C HIS A 421 10.48 14.43 31.14
N PHE A 422 10.40 13.29 30.46
CA PHE A 422 11.16 12.08 30.80
C PHE A 422 12.62 12.13 30.30
N ARG A 423 13.07 13.27 29.73
CA ARG A 423 14.44 13.48 29.22
C ARG A 423 14.91 12.40 28.24
N LEU A 424 13.99 11.91 27.42
CA LEU A 424 14.30 10.98 26.35
C LEU A 424 15.00 11.72 25.20
N ASP A 425 15.84 11.00 24.46
CA ASP A 425 16.49 11.54 23.28
C ASP A 425 15.46 11.95 22.21
N ASP A 426 15.78 12.95 21.38
CA ASP A 426 14.88 13.44 20.32
C ASP A 426 14.35 12.32 19.41
N ARG A 427 15.19 11.31 19.13
CA ARG A 427 14.82 10.13 18.32
C ARG A 427 13.74 9.28 19.01
N ASP A 428 13.88 9.04 20.31
CA ASP A 428 12.91 8.27 21.09
C ASP A 428 11.61 9.03 21.27
N VAL A 429 11.70 10.36 21.49
CA VAL A 429 10.52 11.23 21.54
C VAL A 429 9.77 11.21 20.21
N GLU A 430 10.49 11.30 19.08
CA GLU A 430 9.87 11.24 17.75
C GLU A 430 9.21 9.88 17.51
N PHE A 431 9.90 8.77 17.82
CA PHE A 431 9.36 7.41 17.75
C PHE A 431 8.09 7.21 18.58
N LEU A 432 8.12 7.62 19.86
CA LEU A 432 6.97 7.46 20.75
C LEU A 432 5.83 8.37 20.34
N THR A 433 6.13 9.60 19.89
CA THR A 433 5.12 10.54 19.40
C THR A 433 4.43 10.00 18.15
N SER A 434 5.20 9.55 17.15
CA SER A 434 4.63 9.00 15.91
C SER A 434 3.73 7.81 16.21
N LYS A 435 4.18 6.88 17.06
CA LYS A 435 3.38 5.73 17.47
C LYS A 435 2.13 6.09 18.26
N ILE A 436 2.19 7.06 19.17
CA ILE A 436 1.00 7.52 19.94
C ILE A 436 -0.06 8.15 19.03
N LEU A 437 0.37 8.95 18.05
CA LEU A 437 -0.52 9.58 17.08
C LEU A 437 -1.07 8.55 16.08
N GLU A 438 -0.24 7.63 15.61
CA GLU A 438 -0.66 6.51 14.76
C GLU A 438 -1.67 5.60 15.50
N ASP A 439 -1.47 5.32 16.79
CA ASP A 439 -2.37 4.53 17.62
C ASP A 439 -3.70 5.27 17.93
N ASP A 440 -3.83 6.58 17.68
CA ASP A 440 -5.11 7.31 17.72
C ASP A 440 -6.06 6.92 16.56
N PHE A 441 -5.51 6.24 15.55
CA PHE A 441 -6.26 5.56 14.51
C PHE A 441 -6.64 4.13 14.82
N SER A 442 -6.19 3.59 15.96
CA SER A 442 -6.70 2.33 16.46
C SER A 442 -8.20 2.53 16.59
N TYR A 443 -8.92 1.93 15.65
CA TYR A 443 -10.34 1.68 15.72
C TYR A 443 -10.66 1.45 17.20
N GLY A 444 -11.60 2.21 17.76
CA GLY A 444 -12.37 1.68 18.88
C GLY A 444 -13.14 0.53 18.27
N LEU A 445 -12.47 -0.61 18.04
CA LEU A 445 -12.98 -1.81 17.39
C LEU A 445 -14.37 -1.92 17.96
N GLN A 446 -15.40 -1.73 17.14
CA GLN A 446 -16.71 -2.16 17.59
C GLN A 446 -16.45 -3.63 17.89
N THR A 447 -16.40 -3.93 19.18
CA THR A 447 -16.59 -5.29 19.63
C THR A 447 -17.98 -5.55 19.12
N ASP A 448 -18.08 -6.21 17.97
CA ASP A 448 -19.25 -7.03 17.70
C ASP A 448 -19.55 -7.67 19.04
N LYS A 449 -20.73 -7.38 19.58
CA LYS A 449 -21.15 -7.94 20.85
C LYS A 449 -21.09 -9.46 20.68
N GLY A 450 -19.99 -10.05 21.14
CA GLY A 450 -19.73 -11.48 21.15
C GLY A 450 -18.78 -12.07 20.10
N THR A 451 -18.12 -11.36 19.19
CA THR A 451 -17.10 -12.03 18.33
C THR A 451 -15.78 -12.14 19.10
N ILE A 452 -15.13 -13.31 19.12
CA ILE A 452 -13.79 -13.49 19.69
C ILE A 452 -12.92 -12.36 19.14
N GLN A 453 -12.25 -11.57 19.99
CA GLN A 453 -11.31 -10.56 19.52
C GLN A 453 -10.30 -11.24 18.60
N ARG A 454 -10.52 -11.15 17.28
CA ARG A 454 -9.54 -11.55 16.29
C ARG A 454 -8.39 -10.56 16.50
N GLN A 455 -7.29 -11.01 17.08
CA GLN A 455 -6.03 -10.28 17.14
C GLN A 455 -5.14 -10.92 16.08
N GLY A 456 -5.58 -10.87 14.83
CA GLY A 456 -4.87 -11.47 13.70
C GLY A 456 -3.77 -10.54 13.19
N PHE A 457 -3.05 -11.00 12.16
CA PHE A 457 -2.03 -10.21 11.49
C PHE A 457 -2.56 -8.84 11.02
N TYR A 458 -3.75 -8.78 10.41
CA TYR A 458 -4.31 -7.51 9.94
C TYR A 458 -4.54 -6.47 11.05
N ASP A 459 -4.79 -6.89 12.30
CA ASP A 459 -5.09 -5.99 13.42
C ASP A 459 -3.87 -5.58 14.22
N THR A 460 -2.85 -6.45 14.26
CA THR A 460 -1.69 -6.28 15.15
C THR A 460 -0.37 -6.13 14.39
N GLY A 461 -0.39 -6.42 13.09
CA GLY A 461 0.77 -6.43 12.22
C GLY A 461 1.81 -7.46 12.64
N PHE A 462 3.09 -7.14 12.40
CA PHE A 462 4.21 -7.94 12.89
C PHE A 462 5.34 -7.04 13.38
N ARG A 463 6.27 -7.63 14.11
CA ARG A 463 7.54 -7.03 14.50
C ARG A 463 8.64 -8.07 14.45
N TYR A 464 9.87 -7.62 14.25
CA TYR A 464 11.02 -8.48 14.46
C TYR A 464 12.09 -7.76 15.29
N HIS A 465 12.91 -8.56 15.96
CA HIS A 465 13.99 -8.09 16.80
C HIS A 465 15.30 -8.57 16.18
N ASP A 466 16.27 -7.66 16.09
CA ASP A 466 17.61 -7.90 15.60
C ASP A 466 18.58 -7.70 16.76
N ILE A 467 19.15 -8.81 17.23
CA ILE A 467 20.13 -8.82 18.31
C ILE A 467 21.50 -8.68 17.67
N VAL A 468 22.16 -7.55 17.90
CA VAL A 468 23.40 -7.15 17.23
C VAL A 468 24.54 -7.09 18.22
N ASP A 469 25.66 -7.72 17.85
CA ASP A 469 26.97 -7.54 18.46
C ASP A 469 27.90 -6.78 17.52
N SER A 470 28.62 -5.80 18.05
CA SER A 470 29.61 -5.00 17.33
C SER A 470 30.82 -4.76 18.22
N ASP A 471 31.96 -4.54 17.59
CA ASP A 471 33.21 -4.21 18.29
C ASP A 471 33.10 -2.80 18.93
N GLU A 472 32.24 -1.93 18.39
CA GLU A 472 31.92 -0.60 18.95
C GLU A 472 31.21 -0.67 20.31
N HIS A 473 30.54 -1.79 20.61
CA HIS A 473 29.81 -1.99 21.86
C HIS A 473 30.03 -3.42 22.38
N ASP A 474 31.28 -3.86 22.41
CA ASP A 474 31.62 -5.26 22.72
C ASP A 474 31.16 -5.75 24.10
N THR A 475 30.98 -4.84 25.06
CA THR A 475 30.52 -5.17 26.42
C THR A 475 29.02 -5.46 26.52
N LEU A 476 28.23 -5.17 25.48
CA LEU A 476 26.78 -5.41 25.46
C LEU A 476 26.27 -5.87 24.09
N SER A 477 25.03 -6.35 24.05
CA SER A 477 24.30 -6.58 22.80
C SER A 477 23.14 -5.60 22.70
N LYS A 478 22.95 -5.02 21.52
CA LYS A 478 21.81 -4.16 21.23
C LYS A 478 20.65 -4.98 20.69
N ILE A 479 19.42 -4.67 21.10
CA ILE A 479 18.21 -5.37 20.62
C ILE A 479 17.35 -4.36 19.86
N TYR A 480 17.56 -4.27 18.56
CA TYR A 480 16.77 -3.40 17.72
C TYR A 480 15.40 -4.02 17.43
N MET A 481 14.33 -3.29 17.72
CA MET A 481 12.97 -3.66 17.36
C MET A 481 12.53 -2.87 16.12
N PHE A 482 12.05 -3.61 15.12
CA PHE A 482 11.34 -3.07 13.98
C PHE A 482 9.86 -3.45 14.12
N ASN A 483 8.98 -2.44 14.22
CA ASN A 483 7.57 -2.64 14.51
C ASN A 483 6.69 -2.14 13.36
N PHE A 484 5.89 -3.04 12.80
CA PHE A 484 4.92 -2.76 11.74
C PHE A 484 3.53 -3.07 12.26
N SER A 485 3.04 -2.27 13.22
CA SER A 485 1.78 -2.53 13.94
C SER A 485 0.51 -2.18 13.15
N ARG A 486 0.64 -1.59 11.96
CA ARG A 486 -0.47 -1.22 11.08
C ARG A 486 -0.36 -1.96 9.76
N THR A 487 -1.50 -2.31 9.20
CA THR A 487 -1.65 -2.93 7.88
C THR A 487 -2.49 -2.03 6.97
N PRO A 488 -2.41 -2.18 5.63
CA PRO A 488 -3.31 -1.47 4.73
C PRO A 488 -4.79 -1.71 5.05
N GLU A 489 -5.14 -2.92 5.47
CA GLU A 489 -6.48 -3.32 5.84
C GLU A 489 -6.99 -2.61 7.10
N SER A 490 -6.20 -2.62 8.18
CA SER A 490 -6.56 -1.90 9.41
C SER A 490 -6.58 -0.39 9.21
N PHE A 491 -5.70 0.15 8.37
CA PHE A 491 -5.74 1.54 7.94
C PHE A 491 -7.08 1.89 7.29
N LEU A 492 -7.48 1.14 6.27
CA LEU A 492 -8.70 1.42 5.53
C LEU A 492 -9.95 1.21 6.40
N ALA A 493 -9.98 0.16 7.22
CA ALA A 493 -11.05 -0.03 8.20
C ALA A 493 -11.17 1.21 9.10
N GLY A 494 -10.05 1.69 9.65
CA GLY A 494 -10.04 2.90 10.48
C GLY A 494 -10.64 4.12 9.79
N VAL A 495 -10.36 4.32 8.49
CA VAL A 495 -10.98 5.39 7.69
C VAL A 495 -12.48 5.18 7.51
N CYS A 496 -12.90 3.97 7.13
CA CYS A 496 -14.31 3.60 6.94
C CYS A 496 -15.14 3.70 8.24
N SER A 497 -14.50 3.68 9.41
CA SER A 497 -15.20 3.84 10.70
C SER A 497 -15.67 5.27 10.97
N LYS A 498 -14.99 6.26 10.36
CA LYS A 498 -15.22 7.70 10.54
C LYS A 498 -15.88 8.36 9.33
N ALA A 499 -15.68 7.78 8.14
CA ALA A 499 -16.13 8.31 6.86
C ALA A 499 -16.90 7.26 6.04
N MET A 500 -17.73 7.73 5.12
CA MET A 500 -18.25 6.89 4.04
C MET A 500 -17.21 6.81 2.93
N VAL A 501 -16.70 5.62 2.64
CA VAL A 501 -15.70 5.39 1.59
C VAL A 501 -16.35 4.67 0.41
N VAL A 502 -16.21 5.25 -0.78
CA VAL A 502 -16.66 4.67 -2.05
C VAL A 502 -15.44 4.30 -2.87
N GLY A 503 -15.12 3.00 -2.92
CA GLY A 503 -14.04 2.45 -3.72
C GLY A 503 -14.49 2.17 -5.15
N ILE A 504 -13.79 2.75 -6.13
CA ILE A 504 -14.17 2.70 -7.54
C ILE A 504 -13.01 2.10 -8.32
N SER A 505 -13.26 0.97 -8.98
CA SER A 505 -12.30 0.33 -9.88
C SER A 505 -13.02 -0.73 -10.72
N ALA A 506 -12.42 -1.17 -11.83
CA ALA A 506 -12.91 -2.36 -12.55
C ALA A 506 -12.77 -3.64 -11.72
N THR A 507 -11.82 -3.65 -10.80
CA THR A 507 -11.40 -4.83 -10.04
C THR A 507 -11.54 -4.63 -8.53
N ALA A 508 -12.31 -3.62 -8.09
CA ALA A 508 -12.50 -3.28 -6.68
C ALA A 508 -13.00 -4.45 -5.83
N GLY A 509 -13.93 -5.25 -6.37
CA GLY A 509 -14.55 -6.40 -5.71
C GLY A 509 -13.80 -7.72 -5.88
N LEU A 510 -12.64 -7.76 -6.56
CA LEU A 510 -11.86 -8.99 -6.66
C LEU A 510 -11.20 -9.31 -5.31
N TYR A 511 -11.43 -10.55 -4.83
CA TYR A 511 -10.83 -11.10 -3.60
C TYR A 511 -9.36 -11.49 -3.82
N THR A 512 -8.49 -10.51 -4.03
CA THR A 512 -7.03 -10.72 -4.08
C THR A 512 -6.37 -9.99 -2.92
N ASN A 513 -6.06 -10.68 -1.84
CA ASN A 513 -5.49 -10.05 -0.65
C ASN A 513 -3.99 -9.69 -0.77
N ILE A 514 -3.37 -9.91 -1.93
CA ILE A 514 -2.03 -9.37 -2.25
C ILE A 514 -2.19 -8.15 -3.14
N GLY A 515 -2.96 -8.30 -4.23
CA GLY A 515 -3.17 -7.25 -5.20
C GLY A 515 -4.16 -6.17 -4.78
N ASN A 516 -5.03 -6.43 -3.82
CA ASN A 516 -6.11 -5.57 -3.33
C ASN A 516 -6.20 -5.74 -1.80
N TYR A 517 -7.00 -4.91 -1.14
CA TYR A 517 -7.32 -5.10 0.28
C TYR A 517 -8.00 -6.44 0.50
N ASP A 518 -7.77 -7.06 1.65
CA ASP A 518 -8.49 -8.26 2.05
C ASP A 518 -9.96 -7.93 2.35
N LEU A 519 -10.82 -8.19 1.37
CA LEU A 519 -12.24 -7.91 1.45
C LEU A 519 -12.96 -8.81 2.47
N GLU A 520 -12.45 -10.02 2.73
CA GLU A 520 -13.02 -10.89 3.78
C GLU A 520 -12.76 -10.30 5.16
N TYR A 521 -11.54 -9.81 5.40
CA TYR A 521 -11.20 -9.08 6.63
C TYR A 521 -12.07 -7.83 6.78
N LEU A 522 -12.13 -6.96 5.77
CA LEU A 522 -12.91 -5.71 5.81
C LEU A 522 -14.40 -5.98 6.06
N LYS A 523 -14.97 -6.98 5.39
CA LYS A 523 -16.35 -7.42 5.62
C LYS A 523 -16.56 -7.89 7.06
N SER A 524 -15.62 -8.67 7.60
CA SER A 524 -15.71 -9.15 8.98
C SER A 524 -15.58 -8.04 10.03
N ARG A 525 -14.85 -6.95 9.70
CA ARG A 525 -14.60 -5.82 10.62
C ARG A 525 -15.66 -4.74 10.57
N LEU A 526 -16.14 -4.41 9.37
CA LEU A 526 -17.14 -3.38 9.17
C LEU A 526 -18.56 -3.91 9.38
N GLY A 527 -18.78 -5.23 9.29
CA GLY A 527 -20.10 -5.83 9.48
C GLY A 527 -21.12 -5.20 8.54
N ASN A 528 -22.19 -4.61 9.11
CA ASN A 528 -23.23 -3.92 8.34
C ASN A 528 -22.75 -2.65 7.62
N SER A 529 -21.61 -2.07 8.03
CA SER A 529 -20.98 -0.94 7.35
C SER A 529 -20.20 -1.36 6.09
N PHE A 530 -20.01 -2.67 5.83
CA PHE A 530 -19.57 -3.15 4.52
C PHE A 530 -20.80 -3.26 3.61
N ILE A 531 -21.00 -2.27 2.75
CA ILE A 531 -22.20 -2.13 1.95
C ILE A 531 -22.08 -3.01 0.70
N ARG A 532 -22.83 -4.11 0.69
CA ARG A 532 -23.01 -4.93 -0.52
C ARG A 532 -24.16 -4.35 -1.34
N LEU A 533 -23.95 -4.23 -2.65
CA LEU A 533 -25.04 -3.92 -3.57
C LEU A 533 -26.11 -5.01 -3.49
N LYS A 534 -27.37 -4.59 -3.40
CA LYS A 534 -28.52 -5.50 -3.46
C LYS A 534 -28.57 -6.18 -4.83
N GLU A 535 -29.11 -7.39 -4.89
CA GLU A 535 -29.18 -8.19 -6.13
C GLU A 535 -29.90 -7.45 -7.27
N ASP A 536 -30.98 -6.73 -6.96
CA ASP A 536 -31.72 -5.90 -7.92
C ASP A 536 -30.83 -4.79 -8.51
N ALA A 537 -29.98 -4.15 -7.70
CA ALA A 537 -29.02 -3.15 -8.15
C ALA A 537 -27.93 -3.77 -9.04
N ILE A 538 -27.45 -4.97 -8.71
CA ILE A 538 -26.48 -5.71 -9.54
C ILE A 538 -27.10 -6.06 -10.89
N ILE A 539 -28.34 -6.58 -10.91
CA ILE A 539 -29.08 -6.89 -12.14
C ILE A 539 -29.25 -5.62 -12.99
N ARG A 540 -29.65 -4.49 -12.39
CA ARG A 540 -29.74 -3.20 -13.09
C ARG A 540 -28.40 -2.77 -13.70
N LEU A 541 -27.29 -2.98 -13.00
CA LEU A 541 -25.95 -2.66 -13.52
C LEU A 541 -25.55 -3.58 -14.67
N LYS A 542 -25.85 -4.88 -14.58
CA LYS A 542 -25.60 -5.85 -15.66
C LYS A 542 -26.43 -5.53 -16.90
N ASN A 543 -27.71 -5.20 -16.73
CA ASN A 543 -28.59 -4.78 -17.83
C ASN A 543 -28.09 -3.47 -18.45
N ALA A 544 -27.74 -2.46 -17.64
CA ALA A 544 -27.18 -1.21 -18.15
C ALA A 544 -25.86 -1.42 -18.93
N TYR A 545 -25.04 -2.38 -18.51
CA TYR A 545 -23.82 -2.75 -19.24
C TYR A 545 -24.12 -3.50 -20.55
N SER A 546 -25.10 -4.41 -20.55
CA SER A 546 -25.59 -5.07 -21.77
C SER A 546 -26.06 -4.03 -22.79
N GLU A 547 -26.84 -3.05 -22.35
CA GLU A 547 -27.31 -1.92 -23.16
C GLU A 547 -26.15 -1.08 -23.69
N ALA A 548 -25.17 -0.77 -22.84
CA ALA A 548 -23.97 -0.02 -23.21
C ALA A 548 -23.01 -0.79 -24.14
N THR A 549 -23.25 -2.08 -24.37
CA THR A 549 -22.48 -2.95 -25.26
C THR A 549 -23.30 -3.53 -26.42
N LYS A 550 -24.53 -3.04 -26.66
CA LYS A 550 -25.29 -3.38 -27.86
C LYS A 550 -24.47 -3.05 -29.12
N GLY A 551 -24.43 -3.95 -30.11
CA GLY A 551 -23.60 -3.81 -31.30
C GLY A 551 -22.27 -4.56 -31.24
N TYR A 552 -21.86 -5.11 -30.08
CA TYR A 552 -20.68 -5.99 -30.00
C TYR A 552 -20.84 -7.31 -30.75
N ASP A 553 -22.07 -7.70 -31.07
CA ASP A 553 -22.39 -8.81 -31.96
C ASP A 553 -21.81 -8.65 -33.38
N GLN A 554 -21.49 -7.41 -33.77
CA GLN A 554 -20.83 -7.10 -35.05
C GLN A 554 -19.30 -7.10 -34.94
N VAL A 555 -18.74 -7.21 -33.73
CA VAL A 555 -17.30 -7.19 -33.45
C VAL A 555 -16.79 -8.62 -33.27
N VAL A 556 -15.75 -9.00 -34.01
CA VAL A 556 -15.09 -10.31 -33.90
C VAL A 556 -13.92 -10.20 -32.93
N ILE A 557 -13.93 -11.02 -31.87
CA ILE A 557 -12.82 -11.10 -30.90
C ILE A 557 -12.04 -12.39 -31.15
N LYS A 558 -10.78 -12.27 -31.59
CA LYS A 558 -9.86 -13.40 -31.81
C LYS A 558 -8.95 -13.54 -30.58
N THR A 559 -8.96 -14.70 -29.95
CA THR A 559 -8.12 -15.02 -28.78
C THR A 559 -7.16 -16.17 -29.09
N GLU A 560 -5.91 -16.07 -28.63
CA GLU A 560 -4.90 -17.12 -28.79
C GLU A 560 -3.91 -17.16 -27.61
N PHE A 561 -3.50 -18.36 -27.19
CA PHE A 561 -2.39 -18.54 -26.25
C PHE A 561 -1.11 -18.89 -26.99
N ILE A 562 -0.04 -18.12 -26.76
CA ILE A 562 1.28 -18.34 -27.37
C ILE A 562 2.35 -18.53 -26.30
N GLY A 563 3.32 -19.40 -26.56
CA GLY A 563 4.41 -19.70 -25.64
C GLY A 563 4.74 -21.20 -25.62
N THR A 564 5.88 -21.53 -25.03
CA THR A 564 6.46 -22.87 -25.01
C THR A 564 6.90 -23.23 -23.61
N ASP A 565 6.73 -24.49 -23.23
CA ASP A 565 7.04 -24.97 -21.88
C ASP A 565 8.50 -25.42 -21.73
N SER A 566 9.24 -25.57 -22.85
CA SER A 566 10.64 -25.97 -22.84
C SER A 566 11.51 -25.24 -23.88
N GLN A 567 12.82 -25.21 -23.64
CA GLN A 567 13.81 -24.69 -24.58
C GLN A 567 13.71 -25.34 -25.97
N LYS A 568 13.52 -26.66 -26.03
CA LYS A 568 13.44 -27.40 -27.29
C LYS A 568 12.23 -26.99 -28.10
N GLU A 569 11.09 -26.78 -27.44
CA GLU A 569 9.88 -26.26 -28.07
C GLU A 569 10.08 -24.81 -28.54
N ALA A 570 10.75 -23.97 -27.74
CA ALA A 570 11.04 -22.59 -28.11
C ALA A 570 11.92 -22.50 -29.37
N ILE A 571 12.97 -23.34 -29.45
CA ILE A 571 13.84 -23.41 -30.63
C ILE A 571 13.01 -23.88 -31.82
N LYS A 572 12.27 -24.98 -31.69
CA LYS A 572 11.44 -25.52 -32.78
C LYS A 572 10.41 -24.49 -33.27
N GLN A 573 9.78 -23.74 -32.37
CA GLN A 573 8.85 -22.68 -32.74
C GLN A 573 9.56 -21.57 -33.52
N LEU A 574 10.77 -21.18 -33.11
CA LEU A 574 11.57 -20.19 -33.83
C LEU A 574 12.05 -20.70 -35.20
N GLU A 575 12.45 -21.98 -35.29
CA GLU A 575 12.78 -22.66 -36.55
C GLU A 575 11.59 -22.62 -37.51
N GLU A 576 10.38 -22.91 -37.03
CA GLU A 576 9.13 -22.87 -37.82
C GLU A 576 8.75 -21.44 -38.23
N LEU A 577 8.96 -20.44 -37.36
CA LEU A 577 8.69 -19.03 -37.65
C LEU A 577 9.62 -18.44 -38.71
N LEU A 578 10.93 -18.67 -38.56
CA LEU A 578 11.95 -18.15 -39.48
C LEU A 578 12.07 -18.98 -40.76
N ARG A 579 11.61 -20.24 -40.73
CA ARG A 579 11.90 -21.27 -41.74
C ARG A 579 13.41 -21.49 -41.95
N ASP A 580 14.20 -21.18 -40.93
CA ASP A 580 15.65 -21.32 -40.92
C ASP A 580 16.13 -21.82 -39.56
N ARG A 581 16.72 -23.02 -39.60
CA ARG A 581 17.26 -23.69 -38.43
C ARG A 581 18.54 -23.07 -37.92
N GLU A 582 19.40 -22.58 -38.81
CA GLU A 582 20.69 -22.00 -38.43
C GLU A 582 20.49 -20.69 -37.68
N SER A 583 19.63 -19.80 -38.19
CA SER A 583 19.28 -18.54 -37.52
C SER A 583 18.64 -18.75 -36.14
N ALA A 584 17.76 -19.74 -35.98
CA ALA A 584 17.14 -20.06 -34.70
C ALA A 584 18.17 -20.53 -33.66
N GLN A 585 19.11 -21.38 -34.06
CA GLN A 585 20.19 -21.86 -33.21
C GLN A 585 21.22 -20.76 -32.89
N ALA A 586 21.47 -19.85 -33.83
CA ALA A 586 22.35 -18.70 -33.65
C ALA A 586 21.88 -17.79 -32.51
N LEU A 587 20.59 -17.47 -32.43
CA LEU A 587 20.04 -16.63 -31.35
C LEU A 587 20.30 -17.23 -29.96
N TRP A 588 20.08 -18.54 -29.84
CA TRP A 588 20.33 -19.26 -28.60
C TRP A 588 21.82 -19.21 -28.21
N ASN A 589 22.70 -19.45 -29.17
CA ASN A 589 24.15 -19.44 -28.94
C ASN A 589 24.65 -18.04 -28.56
N ASP A 590 24.14 -16.98 -29.22
CA ASP A 590 24.50 -15.60 -28.92
C ASP A 590 24.08 -15.18 -27.51
N LEU A 591 22.86 -15.53 -27.09
CA LEU A 591 22.41 -15.27 -25.71
C LEU A 591 23.27 -16.01 -24.69
N ARG A 592 23.65 -17.25 -24.98
CA ARG A 592 24.53 -18.06 -24.13
C ARG A 592 25.93 -17.45 -24.02
N HIS A 593 26.48 -16.94 -25.12
CA HIS A 593 27.78 -16.27 -25.14
C HIS A 593 27.77 -14.92 -24.41
N LYS A 594 26.66 -14.16 -24.50
CA LYS A 594 26.52 -12.87 -23.80
C LYS A 594 26.23 -12.99 -22.31
N ASN A 595 25.71 -14.12 -21.83
CA ASN A 595 25.37 -14.35 -20.42
C ASN A 595 26.04 -15.62 -19.86
N THR A 596 27.37 -15.68 -19.89
CA THR A 596 28.13 -16.86 -19.43
C THR A 596 27.94 -17.19 -17.95
N ASP A 597 27.60 -16.19 -17.13
CA ASP A 597 27.48 -16.33 -15.67
C ASP A 597 26.04 -16.59 -15.20
N ASP A 598 25.04 -16.52 -16.10
CA ASP A 598 23.64 -16.80 -15.78
C ASP A 598 23.38 -18.31 -15.69
N ASP A 599 22.44 -18.72 -14.85
CA ASP A 599 21.98 -20.11 -14.83
C ASP A 599 21.15 -20.45 -16.07
N GLU A 600 21.16 -21.73 -16.47
CA GLU A 600 20.48 -22.22 -17.68
C GLU A 600 18.99 -21.82 -17.74
N LYS A 601 18.32 -21.76 -16.58
CA LYS A 601 16.91 -21.33 -16.51
C LYS A 601 16.71 -19.85 -16.80
N SER A 602 17.63 -18.98 -16.38
CA SER A 602 17.58 -17.54 -16.72
C SER A 602 17.75 -17.33 -18.23
N LEU A 603 18.65 -18.11 -18.84
CA LEU A 603 18.87 -18.13 -20.28
C LEU A 603 17.64 -18.63 -21.03
N GLU A 604 17.06 -19.77 -20.63
CA GLU A 604 15.82 -20.32 -21.21
C GLU A 604 14.67 -19.31 -21.14
N PHE A 605 14.49 -18.65 -19.99
CA PHE A 605 13.46 -17.64 -19.81
C PHE A 605 13.66 -16.43 -20.73
N SER A 606 14.91 -15.97 -20.88
CA SER A 606 15.27 -14.86 -21.75
C SER A 606 15.05 -15.22 -23.23
N PHE A 607 15.48 -16.40 -23.66
CA PHE A 607 15.24 -16.90 -25.03
C PHE A 607 13.74 -17.05 -25.32
N GLY A 608 12.98 -17.66 -24.40
CA GLY A 608 11.53 -17.78 -24.54
C GLY A 608 10.84 -16.42 -24.69
N ARG A 609 11.34 -15.36 -24.04
CA ARG A 609 10.81 -13.99 -24.22
C ARG A 609 11.01 -13.49 -25.65
N TYR A 610 12.17 -13.73 -26.27
CA TYR A 610 12.40 -13.38 -27.68
C TYR A 610 11.45 -14.13 -28.60
N VAL A 611 11.31 -15.44 -28.42
CA VAL A 611 10.42 -16.26 -29.24
C VAL A 611 8.99 -15.73 -29.15
N ARG A 612 8.47 -15.46 -27.94
CA ARG A 612 7.12 -14.88 -27.77
C ARG A 612 6.98 -13.50 -28.44
N ALA A 613 7.97 -12.63 -28.33
CA ALA A 613 7.95 -11.32 -28.99
C ALA A 613 7.92 -11.45 -30.52
N LEU A 614 8.72 -12.35 -31.08
CA LEU A 614 8.76 -12.62 -32.52
C LEU A 614 7.49 -13.32 -33.02
N THR A 615 6.89 -14.21 -32.22
CA THR A 615 5.58 -14.81 -32.52
C THR A 615 4.48 -13.73 -32.57
N ALA A 616 4.45 -12.83 -31.59
CA ALA A 616 3.49 -11.72 -31.58
C ALA A 616 3.73 -10.77 -32.78
N TRP A 617 4.99 -10.49 -33.12
CA TRP A 617 5.34 -9.72 -34.32
C TRP A 617 4.87 -10.42 -35.60
N LYS A 618 5.09 -11.73 -35.73
CA LYS A 618 4.60 -12.49 -36.89
C LYS A 618 3.07 -12.46 -36.98
N TYR A 619 2.37 -12.60 -35.86
CA TYR A 619 0.92 -12.49 -35.82
C TYR A 619 0.44 -11.12 -36.31
N PHE A 620 1.10 -10.04 -35.91
CA PHE A 620 0.82 -8.68 -36.38
C PHE A 620 0.93 -8.54 -37.91
N LEU A 621 1.97 -9.14 -38.49
CA LEU A 621 2.21 -9.15 -39.94
C LEU A 621 1.20 -10.05 -40.68
N ASP A 622 0.67 -11.08 -40.02
CA ASP A 622 -0.34 -11.99 -40.57
C ASP A 622 -1.76 -11.40 -40.56
N HIS A 623 -1.97 -10.33 -39.78
CA HIS A 623 -3.27 -9.68 -39.61
C HIS A 623 -3.21 -8.19 -39.99
N PRO A 624 -3.33 -7.84 -41.28
CA PRO A 624 -3.34 -6.45 -41.74
C PRO A 624 -4.47 -5.59 -41.13
N ASP A 625 -5.54 -6.23 -40.65
CA ASP A 625 -6.64 -5.59 -39.91
C ASP A 625 -6.24 -5.11 -38.51
N CYS A 626 -5.12 -5.60 -37.96
CA CYS A 626 -4.56 -5.11 -36.70
C CYS A 626 -3.77 -3.82 -36.92
N HIS A 627 -4.35 -2.67 -36.55
CA HIS A 627 -3.76 -1.34 -36.78
C HIS A 627 -2.79 -0.95 -35.66
N ALA A 628 -3.23 -1.12 -34.42
CA ALA A 628 -2.45 -0.85 -33.23
C ALA A 628 -2.39 -2.12 -32.38
N PHE A 629 -1.18 -2.59 -32.09
CA PHE A 629 -0.97 -3.82 -31.31
C PHE A 629 -0.11 -3.55 -30.08
N LEU A 630 -0.71 -3.61 -28.89
CA LEU A 630 -0.04 -3.34 -27.62
C LEU A 630 0.52 -4.62 -27.00
N CYS A 631 1.84 -4.76 -26.94
CA CYS A 631 2.51 -5.86 -26.27
C CYS A 631 3.00 -5.45 -24.88
N LEU A 632 2.47 -6.09 -23.85
CA LEU A 632 2.83 -5.83 -22.45
C LEU A 632 3.79 -6.90 -21.94
N PHE A 633 5.05 -6.53 -21.75
CA PHE A 633 6.10 -7.38 -21.21
C PHE A 633 6.43 -7.05 -19.75
N THR A 634 7.15 -7.96 -19.11
CA THR A 634 7.76 -7.74 -17.78
C THR A 634 9.02 -6.87 -17.82
N LYS A 635 9.71 -6.82 -18.97
CA LYS A 635 10.95 -6.05 -19.19
C LYS A 635 10.94 -5.39 -20.56
N PHE A 636 11.50 -4.18 -20.68
CA PHE A 636 11.69 -3.51 -21.97
C PHE A 636 12.89 -4.07 -22.73
N PRO A 637 12.84 -4.10 -24.08
CA PRO A 637 14.03 -4.30 -24.88
C PRO A 637 14.90 -3.03 -24.83
N GLN A 638 16.19 -3.20 -24.55
CA GLN A 638 17.16 -2.11 -24.45
C GLN A 638 18.40 -2.42 -25.31
N PRO A 639 19.03 -1.42 -25.95
CA PRO A 639 20.25 -1.66 -26.72
C PRO A 639 21.34 -2.26 -25.84
N SER A 640 21.97 -3.35 -26.29
CA SER A 640 23.02 -4.05 -25.56
C SER A 640 22.60 -4.67 -24.21
N ASP A 641 21.30 -4.78 -23.91
CA ASP A 641 20.85 -5.50 -22.72
C ASP A 641 21.05 -7.01 -22.92
N PRO A 642 21.75 -7.69 -22.01
CA PRO A 642 22.16 -9.07 -22.26
C PRO A 642 20.98 -10.05 -22.16
N LYS A 643 19.87 -9.68 -21.51
CA LYS A 643 18.67 -10.53 -21.34
C LYS A 643 17.51 -10.16 -22.27
N PHE A 644 17.52 -8.97 -22.87
CA PHE A 644 16.54 -8.53 -23.87
C PHE A 644 17.06 -7.32 -24.69
N ASP A 645 18.00 -7.59 -25.57
CA ASP A 645 18.59 -6.65 -26.54
C ASP A 645 17.59 -6.23 -27.64
N LEU A 646 17.44 -4.93 -27.82
CA LEU A 646 16.61 -4.32 -28.86
C LEU A 646 17.14 -4.55 -30.28
N ASN A 647 18.46 -4.51 -30.49
CA ASN A 647 19.06 -4.65 -31.82
C ASN A 647 18.86 -6.07 -32.35
N ILE A 648 19.01 -7.07 -31.47
CA ILE A 648 18.70 -8.47 -31.78
C ILE A 648 17.22 -8.61 -32.15
N LEU A 649 16.32 -7.99 -31.39
CA LEU A 649 14.89 -8.03 -31.71
C LEU A 649 14.61 -7.46 -33.11
N TYR A 650 15.23 -6.34 -33.47
CA TYR A 650 15.10 -5.75 -34.80
C TYR A 650 15.67 -6.62 -35.92
N GLU A 651 16.84 -7.22 -35.70
CA GLU A 651 17.47 -8.15 -36.65
C GLU A 651 16.54 -9.32 -36.98
N TYR A 652 16.06 -10.02 -35.95
CA TYR A 652 15.18 -11.17 -36.15
C TYR A 652 13.78 -10.78 -36.63
N ALA A 653 13.28 -9.60 -36.26
CA ALA A 653 12.02 -9.07 -36.80
C ALA A 653 12.13 -8.71 -38.29
N LYS A 654 13.31 -8.30 -38.78
CA LYS A 654 13.58 -8.07 -40.22
C LYS A 654 13.58 -9.37 -41.01
N LEU A 655 14.13 -10.46 -40.47
CA LEU A 655 14.07 -11.78 -41.11
C LEU A 655 12.63 -12.27 -41.35
N LEU A 656 11.71 -11.91 -40.45
CA LEU A 656 10.28 -12.25 -40.58
C LEU A 656 9.52 -11.37 -41.59
N LEU A 657 10.18 -10.35 -42.18
CA LEU A 657 9.55 -9.38 -43.07
C LEU A 657 9.66 -9.72 -44.55
N ASP A 658 10.55 -10.64 -44.95
CA ASP A 658 11.05 -10.76 -46.33
C ASP A 658 9.96 -11.05 -47.39
N ASP A 659 8.81 -11.62 -47.01
CA ASP A 659 7.66 -11.89 -47.89
C ASP A 659 6.50 -10.86 -47.76
N LYS A 660 6.64 -9.80 -46.94
CA LYS A 660 5.52 -8.95 -46.46
C LYS A 660 5.79 -7.44 -46.44
N LYS A 661 6.64 -6.93 -47.33
CA LYS A 661 7.08 -5.52 -47.32
C LYS A 661 5.93 -4.49 -47.44
N ASP A 662 4.83 -4.82 -48.12
CA ASP A 662 3.68 -3.92 -48.29
C ASP A 662 2.77 -3.85 -47.05
N VAL A 663 3.05 -4.63 -46.00
CA VAL A 663 2.20 -4.75 -44.80
C VAL A 663 2.52 -3.68 -43.75
N ILE A 664 3.69 -3.03 -43.84
CA ILE A 664 4.13 -1.99 -42.91
C ILE A 664 4.48 -0.69 -43.65
N ASP A 665 4.22 0.47 -43.04
CA ASP A 665 4.39 1.78 -43.66
C ASP A 665 5.86 2.29 -43.72
N GLY A 666 6.84 1.48 -43.33
CA GLY A 666 8.24 1.89 -43.16
C GLY A 666 9.17 0.74 -42.83
N SER A 667 10.26 1.01 -42.09
CA SER A 667 11.15 -0.04 -41.60
C SER A 667 10.58 -0.76 -40.38
N VAL A 668 11.13 -1.92 -40.02
CA VAL A 668 10.85 -2.60 -38.75
C VAL A 668 11.09 -1.66 -37.56
N ASP A 669 12.17 -0.89 -37.65
CA ASP A 669 12.63 0.01 -36.60
C ASP A 669 11.65 1.18 -36.41
N ASP A 670 10.95 1.60 -37.48
CA ASP A 670 9.89 2.62 -37.45
C ASP A 670 8.54 2.07 -36.97
N THR A 671 8.25 0.80 -37.23
CA THR A 671 6.95 0.18 -36.93
C THR A 671 6.85 -0.30 -35.49
N ILE A 672 7.97 -0.80 -34.93
CA ILE A 672 8.07 -1.20 -33.53
C ILE A 672 8.31 0.04 -32.67
N PHE A 673 7.25 0.47 -31.98
CA PHE A 673 7.26 1.67 -31.14
C PHE A 673 7.46 1.30 -29.66
N LEU A 674 8.54 1.78 -29.05
CA LEU A 674 8.79 1.57 -27.62
C LEU A 674 8.11 2.67 -26.77
N LEU A 675 7.01 2.32 -26.12
CA LEU A 675 6.33 3.24 -25.21
C LEU A 675 6.94 3.13 -23.79
N ARG A 676 8.02 3.87 -23.57
CA ARG A 676 8.81 3.91 -22.32
C ARG A 676 8.28 4.93 -21.30
N GLY A 677 8.61 4.73 -20.03
CA GLY A 677 8.24 5.66 -18.95
C GLY A 677 8.98 7.00 -19.01
N GLU A 678 10.17 7.02 -19.61
CA GLU A 678 10.92 8.25 -19.87
C GLU A 678 10.32 8.99 -21.06
N ASN A 679 10.10 10.30 -20.90
CA ASN A 679 9.39 11.16 -21.87
C ASN A 679 8.06 10.55 -22.36
N PHE A 680 7.35 9.85 -21.45
CA PHE A 680 6.14 9.11 -21.77
C PHE A 680 5.10 9.98 -22.48
N ASP A 681 4.86 11.20 -22.01
CA ASP A 681 3.84 12.09 -22.60
C ASP A 681 4.19 12.53 -24.03
N GLU A 682 5.47 12.75 -24.33
CA GLU A 682 5.95 13.09 -25.67
C GLU A 682 5.86 11.89 -26.62
N ASN A 683 6.35 10.73 -26.16
CA ASN A 683 6.28 9.47 -26.90
C ASN A 683 4.84 9.06 -27.17
N LYS A 684 3.95 9.24 -26.19
CA LYS A 684 2.52 9.01 -26.34
C LYS A 684 1.92 9.94 -27.39
N LYS A 685 2.18 11.25 -27.34
CA LYS A 685 1.68 12.19 -28.36
C LYS A 685 2.14 11.82 -29.76
N LYS A 686 3.42 11.44 -29.90
CA LYS A 686 3.97 10.95 -31.17
C LYS A 686 3.22 9.71 -31.66
N LEU A 687 3.05 8.70 -30.81
CA LEU A 687 2.34 7.47 -31.12
C LEU A 687 0.89 7.75 -31.58
N LEU A 688 0.14 8.57 -30.84
CA LEU A 688 -1.26 8.87 -31.16
C LEU A 688 -1.39 9.64 -32.49
N ASN A 689 -0.44 10.54 -32.79
CA ASN A 689 -0.42 11.24 -34.08
C ASN A 689 -0.11 10.29 -35.24
N GLU A 690 0.85 9.38 -35.07
CA GLU A 690 1.18 8.39 -36.11
C GLU A 690 0.02 7.42 -36.38
N LEU A 691 -0.68 6.99 -35.32
CA LEU A 691 -1.89 6.18 -35.46
C LEU A 691 -3.02 6.94 -36.18
N LYS A 692 -3.21 8.23 -35.87
CA LYS A 692 -4.16 9.12 -36.54
C LYS A 692 -3.85 9.26 -38.04
N ASP A 693 -2.57 9.34 -38.40
CA ASP A 693 -2.08 9.40 -39.79
C ASP A 693 -2.18 8.04 -40.51
N ASN A 694 -2.99 7.12 -39.98
CA ASN A 694 -3.21 5.78 -40.49
C ASN A 694 -1.94 4.92 -40.59
N LYS A 695 -0.93 5.17 -39.74
CA LYS A 695 0.25 4.30 -39.66
C LYS A 695 0.03 3.15 -38.70
N ARG A 696 0.39 1.94 -39.12
CA ARG A 696 0.31 0.74 -38.26
C ARG A 696 1.45 0.73 -37.24
N ARG A 697 1.17 0.34 -35.99
CA ARG A 697 2.16 0.36 -34.90
C ARG A 697 2.13 -0.90 -34.04
N PHE A 698 3.30 -1.49 -33.86
CA PHE A 698 3.56 -2.56 -32.91
C PHE A 698 4.19 -1.96 -31.65
N ILE A 699 3.39 -1.82 -30.61
CA ILE A 699 3.70 -1.01 -29.43
C ILE A 699 4.23 -1.93 -28.33
N ILE A 700 5.51 -1.82 -27.99
CA ILE A 700 6.09 -2.56 -26.86
C ILE A 700 6.06 -1.67 -25.62
N SER A 701 5.44 -2.16 -24.55
CA SER A 701 5.48 -1.53 -23.25
C SER A 701 5.55 -2.55 -22.11
N THR A 702 5.59 -2.05 -20.87
CA THR A 702 5.53 -2.87 -19.66
C THR A 702 4.26 -2.58 -18.87
N TYR A 703 3.82 -3.56 -18.08
CA TYR A 703 2.66 -3.41 -17.19
C TYR A 703 2.75 -2.18 -16.27
N GLN A 704 3.97 -1.87 -15.78
CA GLN A 704 4.25 -0.71 -14.92
C GLN A 704 4.20 0.62 -15.69
N THR A 705 4.81 0.68 -16.89
CA THR A 705 4.91 1.93 -17.66
C THR A 705 3.59 2.40 -18.23
N THR A 706 2.81 1.46 -18.77
CA THR A 706 1.43 1.74 -19.20
C THR A 706 0.44 1.68 -18.04
N GLY A 707 0.92 1.86 -16.79
CA GLY A 707 0.18 1.72 -15.54
C GLY A 707 -1.22 2.36 -15.51
N VAL A 708 -1.98 2.02 -14.47
CA VAL A 708 -3.41 2.37 -14.35
C VAL A 708 -3.63 3.89 -14.58
N GLY A 709 -4.63 4.21 -15.42
CA GLY A 709 -5.00 5.59 -15.77
C GLY A 709 -4.38 6.20 -17.03
N GLN A 710 -3.54 5.48 -17.80
CA GLN A 710 -3.12 6.00 -19.13
C GLN A 710 -4.21 5.80 -20.19
N ASN A 711 -4.65 6.89 -20.82
CA ASN A 711 -5.55 6.89 -22.00
C ASN A 711 -4.72 6.59 -23.26
N LEU A 712 -4.97 5.48 -23.95
CA LEU A 712 -4.30 5.09 -25.21
C LEU A 712 -5.25 5.12 -26.42
N GLN A 713 -6.43 5.70 -26.25
CA GLN A 713 -7.37 5.96 -27.34
C GLN A 713 -6.74 6.93 -28.33
N PHE A 714 -6.98 6.73 -29.63
CA PHE A 714 -6.44 7.57 -30.69
C PHE A 714 -7.55 8.04 -31.65
N PRO A 715 -7.42 9.23 -32.27
CA PRO A 715 -8.40 9.74 -33.22
C PRO A 715 -8.63 8.77 -34.37
N ILE A 716 -9.88 8.60 -34.80
CA ILE A 716 -10.25 7.68 -35.88
C ILE A 716 -9.58 8.11 -37.19
N PRO A 717 -8.74 7.25 -37.82
CA PRO A 717 -8.10 7.57 -39.09
C PRO A 717 -9.11 7.65 -40.23
N SER A 718 -8.89 8.52 -41.21
CA SER A 718 -9.85 8.79 -42.30
C SER A 718 -10.21 7.58 -43.17
N ASN A 719 -9.34 6.55 -43.18
CA ASN A 719 -9.51 5.34 -44.01
C ASN A 719 -10.04 4.14 -43.22
N LEU A 720 -10.28 4.28 -41.90
CA LEU A 720 -10.80 3.21 -41.06
C LEU A 720 -12.26 3.46 -40.72
N GLU A 721 -13.10 2.46 -40.94
CA GLU A 721 -14.51 2.48 -40.53
C GLU A 721 -14.71 1.64 -39.26
N PRO A 722 -14.67 2.27 -38.07
CA PRO A 722 -14.96 1.57 -36.83
C PRO A 722 -16.46 1.27 -36.70
N ILE A 723 -16.75 0.19 -35.97
CA ILE A 723 -18.08 -0.18 -35.54
C ILE A 723 -18.48 0.70 -34.36
N HIS A 724 -19.55 1.46 -34.54
CA HIS A 724 -20.18 2.22 -33.47
C HIS A 724 -21.07 1.28 -32.65
N ILE A 725 -20.66 1.02 -31.42
CA ILE A 725 -21.45 0.27 -30.45
C ILE A 725 -22.30 1.24 -29.62
N ASN A 726 -23.40 0.75 -29.06
CA ASN A 726 -24.35 1.46 -28.20
C ASN A 726 -25.04 2.70 -28.81
N SER A 727 -25.97 3.27 -28.06
CA SER A 727 -26.78 4.41 -28.51
C SER A 727 -26.20 5.78 -28.10
N PHE A 728 -25.02 5.82 -27.48
CA PHE A 728 -24.37 7.08 -27.12
C PHE A 728 -23.76 7.76 -28.36
N PRO A 729 -23.54 9.09 -28.33
CA PRO A 729 -22.86 9.80 -29.41
C PRO A 729 -21.53 9.15 -29.78
N LYS A 730 -21.18 9.16 -31.06
CA LYS A 730 -19.91 8.62 -31.56
C LYS A 730 -18.74 9.34 -30.89
N HIS A 731 -17.84 8.58 -30.29
CA HIS A 731 -16.59 9.13 -29.77
C HIS A 731 -15.68 9.56 -30.94
N SER A 732 -14.87 10.61 -30.76
CA SER A 732 -13.91 11.07 -31.78
C SER A 732 -12.74 10.12 -31.97
N ASP A 733 -12.45 9.36 -30.92
CA ASP A 733 -11.32 8.44 -30.83
C ASP A 733 -11.82 7.00 -30.76
N MET A 734 -10.99 6.06 -31.21
CA MET A 734 -11.19 4.62 -31.11
C MET A 734 -10.14 3.97 -30.18
N ASP A 735 -10.41 2.73 -29.77
CA ASP A 735 -9.47 1.93 -28.96
C ASP A 735 -8.44 1.19 -29.82
N ILE A 736 -7.31 0.84 -29.20
CA ILE A 736 -6.32 -0.11 -29.75
C ILE A 736 -7.00 -1.47 -30.00
N ASN A 737 -6.75 -2.09 -31.16
CA ASN A 737 -7.44 -3.31 -31.56
C ASN A 737 -6.61 -4.59 -31.48
N GLY A 738 -5.38 -4.53 -30.99
CA GLY A 738 -4.55 -5.69 -30.66
C GLY A 738 -3.93 -5.57 -29.27
N ILE A 739 -3.87 -6.67 -28.51
CA ILE A 739 -3.10 -6.73 -27.26
C ILE A 739 -2.41 -8.10 -27.08
N TYR A 740 -1.13 -8.08 -26.71
CA TYR A 740 -0.38 -9.25 -26.25
C TYR A 740 -0.03 -9.10 -24.77
N LEU A 741 -0.26 -10.16 -24.00
CA LEU A 741 -0.07 -10.20 -22.55
C LEU A 741 1.01 -11.23 -22.18
N ASP A 742 2.23 -10.78 -21.89
CA ASP A 742 3.29 -11.62 -21.30
C ASP A 742 2.95 -11.96 -19.85
N SER A 743 3.40 -13.11 -19.35
CA SER A 743 3.11 -13.51 -17.97
C SER A 743 3.74 -12.54 -16.96
N PRO A 744 2.97 -11.85 -16.09
CA PRO A 744 3.50 -10.85 -15.18
C PRO A 744 4.22 -11.52 -14.00
N THR A 745 5.54 -11.72 -14.10
CA THR A 745 6.35 -12.41 -13.08
C THR A 745 6.77 -11.52 -11.91
N ASN A 746 6.77 -10.19 -12.06
CA ASN A 746 7.27 -9.24 -11.05
C ASN A 746 6.20 -8.77 -10.06
N LEU A 747 5.13 -9.56 -9.85
CA LEU A 747 4.05 -9.22 -8.91
C LEU A 747 4.44 -9.45 -7.45
N LEU A 748 5.35 -10.39 -7.20
CA LEU A 748 5.89 -10.70 -5.89
C LEU A 748 7.34 -10.24 -5.80
N VAL A 749 7.82 -9.93 -4.60
CA VAL A 749 9.21 -9.53 -4.40
C VAL A 749 10.12 -10.73 -4.64
N SER A 750 11.17 -10.53 -5.44
CA SER A 750 12.24 -11.51 -5.61
C SER A 750 13.27 -11.37 -4.50
N ILE A 751 13.40 -12.41 -3.68
CA ILE A 751 14.46 -12.52 -2.66
C ILE A 751 15.73 -13.17 -3.21
N PHE A 752 15.82 -13.41 -4.52
CA PHE A 752 16.93 -14.11 -5.17
C PHE A 752 18.01 -13.16 -5.70
N GLU A 753 17.79 -11.85 -5.63
CA GLU A 753 18.77 -10.86 -6.01
C GLU A 753 19.93 -10.81 -5.00
N SER A 754 21.14 -10.51 -5.48
CA SER A 754 22.37 -10.54 -4.68
C SER A 754 22.37 -9.56 -3.50
N ASN A 755 21.63 -8.44 -3.63
CA ASN A 755 21.45 -7.43 -2.58
C ASN A 755 19.97 -7.13 -2.38
N LEU A 756 19.32 -7.85 -1.47
CA LEU A 756 17.94 -7.58 -1.09
C LEU A 756 17.86 -6.28 -0.27
N LYS A 757 17.15 -5.27 -0.78
CA LYS A 757 16.92 -4.01 -0.07
C LYS A 757 16.00 -4.21 1.13
N ASP A 758 16.16 -3.38 2.16
CA ASP A 758 15.33 -3.44 3.38
C ASP A 758 13.83 -3.33 3.05
N ASP A 759 13.44 -2.38 2.20
CA ASP A 759 12.04 -2.19 1.78
C ASP A 759 11.46 -3.47 1.14
N ASP A 760 12.23 -4.10 0.25
CA ASP A 760 11.83 -5.32 -0.47
C ASP A 760 11.76 -6.52 0.48
N PHE A 761 12.71 -6.65 1.41
CA PHE A 761 12.69 -7.67 2.45
C PHE A 761 11.42 -7.59 3.31
N ILE A 762 11.07 -6.40 3.80
CA ILE A 762 9.85 -6.21 4.59
C ILE A 762 8.59 -6.43 3.74
N LYS A 763 8.56 -5.93 2.50
CA LYS A 763 7.44 -6.16 1.57
C LYS A 763 7.23 -7.66 1.30
N TYR A 764 8.30 -8.45 1.20
CA TYR A 764 8.21 -9.90 1.07
C TYR A 764 7.58 -10.55 2.31
N ILE A 765 7.94 -10.13 3.53
CA ILE A 765 7.31 -10.63 4.77
C ILE A 765 5.82 -10.32 4.79
N PHE A 766 5.41 -9.10 4.41
CA PHE A 766 3.98 -8.77 4.24
C PHE A 766 3.28 -9.70 3.25
N GLN A 767 3.92 -10.02 2.12
CA GLN A 767 3.38 -10.97 1.14
C GLN A 767 3.23 -12.39 1.71
N LEU A 768 4.17 -12.86 2.54
CA LEU A 768 4.05 -14.15 3.24
C LEU A 768 2.88 -14.16 4.23
N GLU A 769 2.69 -13.07 4.97
CA GLU A 769 1.57 -12.89 5.89
C GLU A 769 0.23 -12.91 5.17
N PHE A 770 0.09 -12.16 4.06
CA PHE A 770 -1.11 -12.21 3.22
C PHE A 770 -1.39 -13.64 2.70
N LEU A 771 -0.36 -14.36 2.21
CA LEU A 771 -0.52 -15.74 1.75
C LEU A 771 -0.97 -16.69 2.87
N ARG A 772 -0.50 -16.48 4.10
CA ARG A 772 -0.94 -17.26 5.26
C ARG A 772 -2.39 -16.96 5.64
N GLU A 773 -2.78 -15.69 5.69
CA GLU A 773 -4.14 -15.29 6.08
C GLU A 773 -5.20 -15.80 5.09
N ASN A 774 -4.90 -15.86 3.78
CA ASN A 774 -5.78 -16.46 2.78
C ASN A 774 -5.78 -18.02 2.82
N GLY A 775 -4.87 -18.62 3.58
CA GLY A 775 -4.73 -20.09 3.66
C GLY A 775 -3.95 -20.71 2.51
N ALA A 776 -3.34 -19.92 1.62
CA ALA A 776 -2.44 -20.44 0.59
C ALA A 776 -1.24 -21.18 1.21
N PHE A 777 -0.83 -20.78 2.42
CA PHE A 777 0.21 -21.44 3.20
C PHE A 777 -0.30 -22.05 4.50
N SER A 778 0.24 -23.23 4.81
CA SER A 778 0.21 -23.78 6.17
C SER A 778 1.17 -23.00 7.08
N LEU A 779 1.02 -23.13 8.40
CA LEU A 779 1.93 -22.51 9.36
C LEU A 779 3.40 -22.98 9.18
N ASN A 780 3.61 -24.24 8.78
CA ASN A 780 4.96 -24.77 8.56
C ASN A 780 5.59 -24.19 7.29
N THR A 781 4.82 -24.09 6.21
CA THR A 781 5.25 -23.46 4.96
C THR A 781 5.62 -22.00 5.19
N PHE A 782 4.79 -21.26 5.93
CA PHE A 782 5.07 -19.86 6.32
C PHE A 782 6.40 -19.75 7.07
N LYS A 783 6.62 -20.57 8.11
CA LYS A 783 7.89 -20.60 8.86
C LYS A 783 9.09 -20.92 7.97
N SER A 784 8.93 -21.80 6.97
CA SER A 784 10.00 -22.11 6.01
C SER A 784 10.36 -20.96 5.09
N LYS A 785 9.37 -20.28 4.54
CA LYS A 785 9.62 -19.11 3.70
C LYS A 785 10.14 -17.92 4.50
N LEU A 786 9.71 -17.76 5.75
CA LEU A 786 10.25 -16.77 6.66
C LEU A 786 11.73 -17.02 6.97
N ASP A 787 12.11 -18.26 7.32
CA ASP A 787 13.52 -18.62 7.50
C ASP A 787 14.33 -18.37 6.24
N GLU A 788 13.83 -18.78 5.08
CA GLU A 788 14.51 -18.55 3.79
C GLU A 788 14.78 -17.05 3.56
N ALA A 789 13.78 -16.19 3.83
CA ALA A 789 13.91 -14.75 3.69
C ALA A 789 15.02 -14.17 4.57
N PHE A 790 15.03 -14.51 5.86
CA PHE A 790 16.04 -14.01 6.79
C PHE A 790 17.44 -14.55 6.50
N HIS A 791 17.59 -15.82 6.09
CA HIS A 791 18.89 -16.38 5.69
C HIS A 791 19.48 -15.63 4.50
N ARG A 792 18.65 -15.23 3.53
CA ARG A 792 19.09 -14.46 2.36
C ARG A 792 19.39 -13.01 2.70
N TYR A 793 18.56 -12.40 3.54
CA TYR A 793 18.77 -11.03 4.00
C TYR A 793 20.14 -10.83 4.67
N ILE A 794 20.65 -11.84 5.39
CA ILE A 794 21.99 -11.82 5.98
C ILE A 794 23.11 -12.41 5.10
N GLY A 795 22.82 -12.77 3.84
CA GLY A 795 23.79 -13.35 2.91
C GLY A 795 24.25 -14.77 3.26
N ARG A 796 23.49 -15.53 4.07
CA ARG A 796 23.88 -16.86 4.59
C ARG A 796 23.11 -18.03 3.97
N TYR A 797 22.72 -17.94 2.71
CA TYR A 797 21.98 -19.03 2.07
C TYR A 797 22.83 -20.30 1.96
N LYS A 798 22.53 -21.31 2.80
CA LYS A 798 22.95 -22.70 2.59
C LYS A 798 21.73 -23.50 2.13
N PRO A 799 21.73 -24.14 0.96
CA PRO A 799 20.58 -24.87 0.45
C PRO A 799 20.35 -26.16 1.26
N LYS A 800 19.61 -26.10 2.36
CA LYS A 800 19.06 -27.30 3.00
C LYS A 800 17.66 -27.53 2.46
N ARG A 801 17.58 -28.23 1.31
CA ARG A 801 16.33 -28.51 0.59
C ARG A 801 15.44 -29.50 1.37
N LYS A 802 14.28 -29.04 1.87
CA LYS A 802 13.16 -29.85 2.35
C LYS A 802 12.01 -29.85 1.34
N ALA A 803 11.08 -30.82 1.44
CA ALA A 803 9.90 -30.90 0.56
C ALA A 803 9.01 -29.63 0.61
N GLU A 804 8.98 -28.93 1.74
CA GLU A 804 8.26 -27.66 1.93
C GLU A 804 8.90 -26.47 1.17
N ASP A 805 10.15 -26.59 0.72
CA ASP A 805 10.84 -25.56 -0.07
C ASP A 805 10.34 -25.49 -1.52
N PHE A 806 9.61 -26.52 -1.98
CA PHE A 806 9.10 -26.64 -3.35
C PHE A 806 7.75 -25.95 -3.59
N ILE A 807 7.10 -25.40 -2.55
CA ILE A 807 5.88 -24.60 -2.75
C ILE A 807 6.29 -23.22 -3.27
N SER A 808 6.15 -23.03 -4.57
CA SER A 808 6.35 -21.75 -5.24
C SER A 808 5.20 -20.79 -4.91
N LEU A 809 5.54 -19.56 -4.48
CA LEU A 809 4.54 -18.50 -4.26
C LEU A 809 3.73 -18.23 -5.55
N TYR A 810 4.36 -18.41 -6.71
CA TYR A 810 3.77 -18.21 -8.04
C TYR A 810 2.74 -19.27 -8.45
N ASN A 811 2.61 -20.37 -7.69
CA ASN A 811 1.67 -21.45 -7.99
C ASN A 811 0.45 -21.47 -7.04
N THR A 812 0.24 -20.40 -6.25
CA THR A 812 -0.87 -20.29 -5.29
C THR A 812 -2.16 -19.72 -5.91
N GLY A 813 -3.32 -19.97 -5.29
CA GLY A 813 -4.60 -19.35 -5.67
C GLY A 813 -4.55 -17.83 -5.55
N ALA A 814 -4.02 -17.32 -4.44
CA ALA A 814 -3.82 -15.89 -4.19
C ALA A 814 -2.98 -15.18 -5.27
N TYR A 815 -1.88 -15.80 -5.74
CA TYR A 815 -1.10 -15.27 -6.85
C TYR A 815 -1.91 -15.28 -8.15
N SER A 816 -2.64 -16.37 -8.43
CA SER A 816 -3.49 -16.47 -9.63
C SER A 816 -4.53 -15.35 -9.65
N LEU A 817 -5.18 -15.06 -8.52
CA LEU A 817 -6.12 -13.95 -8.36
C LEU A 817 -5.47 -12.59 -8.61
N PHE A 818 -4.24 -12.37 -8.11
CA PHE A 818 -3.51 -11.12 -8.35
C PHE A 818 -3.11 -10.98 -9.84
N LEU A 819 -2.63 -12.05 -10.46
CA LEU A 819 -2.32 -12.06 -11.89
C LEU A 819 -3.56 -11.70 -12.72
N ASN A 820 -4.71 -12.32 -12.43
CA ASN A 820 -5.96 -12.04 -13.11
C ASN A 820 -6.43 -10.59 -12.97
N LYS A 821 -6.27 -9.99 -11.79
CA LYS A 821 -6.51 -8.55 -11.60
C LYS A 821 -5.72 -7.72 -12.61
N ILE A 822 -4.42 -8.01 -12.78
CA ILE A 822 -3.55 -7.30 -13.73
C ILE A 822 -3.98 -7.53 -15.18
N ILE A 823 -4.38 -8.75 -15.54
CA ILE A 823 -4.87 -9.08 -16.88
C ILE A 823 -6.19 -8.35 -17.21
N ILE A 824 -7.16 -8.35 -16.29
CA ILE A 824 -8.43 -7.63 -16.44
C ILE A 824 -8.17 -6.13 -16.64
N GLN A 825 -7.28 -5.55 -15.83
CA GLN A 825 -6.91 -4.14 -15.96
C GLN A 825 -6.21 -3.84 -17.28
N ALA A 826 -5.32 -4.74 -17.75
CA ALA A 826 -4.60 -4.58 -19.00
C ALA A 826 -5.54 -4.61 -20.20
N ILE A 827 -6.44 -5.59 -20.28
CA ILE A 827 -7.45 -5.68 -21.35
C ILE A 827 -8.41 -4.50 -21.28
N GLY A 828 -8.85 -4.08 -20.07
CA GLY A 828 -9.70 -2.90 -19.91
C GLY A 828 -9.11 -1.59 -20.47
N ARG A 829 -7.81 -1.53 -20.78
CA ARG A 829 -7.18 -0.37 -21.44
C ARG A 829 -7.58 -0.23 -22.91
N ILE A 830 -7.95 -1.33 -23.57
CA ILE A 830 -8.41 -1.35 -24.97
C ILE A 830 -9.94 -1.35 -25.09
N CYS A 831 -10.66 -1.07 -23.99
CA CYS A 831 -12.12 -1.18 -23.91
C CYS A 831 -12.82 0.14 -23.53
N ARG A 832 -12.27 1.33 -23.84
CA ARG A 832 -12.77 2.59 -23.24
C ARG A 832 -13.77 3.36 -24.10
N THR A 833 -13.74 3.21 -25.41
CA THR A 833 -14.59 3.97 -26.35
C THR A 833 -15.76 3.13 -26.85
N ASN A 834 -16.74 3.81 -27.46
CA ASN A 834 -17.83 3.16 -28.19
C ASN A 834 -17.55 3.01 -29.69
N MET A 835 -16.30 3.20 -30.12
CA MET A 835 -15.85 3.08 -31.50
C MET A 835 -14.84 1.94 -31.57
N LYS A 836 -15.28 0.77 -32.03
CA LYS A 836 -14.50 -0.48 -32.02
C LYS A 836 -14.00 -0.83 -33.41
N ALA A 837 -12.81 -1.42 -33.49
CA ALA A 837 -12.40 -2.07 -34.73
C ALA A 837 -13.31 -3.28 -35.02
N PRO A 838 -13.55 -3.62 -36.30
CA PRO A 838 -14.31 -4.82 -36.65
C PRO A 838 -13.73 -6.11 -36.07
N THR A 839 -12.41 -6.21 -35.99
CA THR A 839 -11.69 -7.32 -35.36
C THR A 839 -10.84 -6.80 -34.19
N ILE A 840 -10.93 -7.48 -33.06
CA ILE A 840 -10.07 -7.28 -31.88
C ILE A 840 -9.21 -8.53 -31.68
N HIS A 841 -7.89 -8.36 -31.57
CA HIS A 841 -6.92 -9.44 -31.42
C HIS A 841 -6.35 -9.47 -30.00
N ILE A 842 -6.43 -10.63 -29.34
CA ILE A 842 -5.96 -10.81 -27.97
C ILE A 842 -5.07 -12.05 -27.93
N LEU A 843 -3.78 -11.82 -27.68
CA LEU A 843 -2.82 -12.88 -27.44
C LEU A 843 -2.39 -12.87 -25.97
N ALA A 844 -2.18 -14.05 -25.40
CA ALA A 844 -1.68 -14.18 -24.04
C ALA A 844 -0.61 -15.27 -23.96
N ASP A 845 0.33 -15.11 -23.04
CA ASP A 845 1.30 -16.15 -22.72
C ASP A 845 0.58 -17.43 -22.25
N ALA A 846 0.95 -18.60 -22.79
CA ALA A 846 0.36 -19.88 -22.45
C ALA A 846 0.40 -20.20 -20.94
N SER A 847 1.42 -19.71 -20.22
CA SER A 847 1.54 -19.87 -18.77
C SER A 847 0.44 -19.13 -17.98
N ILE A 848 -0.22 -18.13 -18.57
CA ILE A 848 -1.36 -17.42 -17.97
C ILE A 848 -2.60 -18.32 -17.93
N ARG A 849 -2.76 -19.23 -18.89
CA ARG A 849 -3.95 -20.08 -19.04
C ARG A 849 -4.31 -20.82 -17.75
N LYS A 850 -3.31 -21.43 -17.09
CA LYS A 850 -3.52 -22.17 -15.82
C LYS A 850 -3.99 -21.29 -14.67
N HIS A 851 -3.78 -19.97 -14.73
CA HIS A 851 -4.18 -19.01 -13.70
C HIS A 851 -5.58 -18.46 -13.96
N LEU A 852 -5.99 -18.31 -15.22
CA LEU A 852 -7.34 -17.88 -15.60
C LEU A 852 -8.41 -18.85 -15.12
N THR A 853 -8.11 -20.15 -15.11
CA THR A 853 -9.08 -21.20 -14.75
C THR A 853 -9.18 -21.48 -13.26
N ARG A 854 -8.32 -20.86 -12.42
CA ARG A 854 -8.20 -21.17 -10.97
C ARG A 854 -9.12 -20.38 -10.06
N PHE A 855 -9.95 -19.48 -10.58
CA PHE A 855 -10.80 -18.65 -9.74
C PHE A 855 -12.12 -18.29 -10.44
N SER A 856 -13.10 -17.94 -9.63
CA SER A 856 -14.41 -17.45 -10.09
C SER A 856 -14.49 -15.94 -9.94
N ILE A 857 -15.06 -15.27 -10.95
CA ILE A 857 -15.33 -13.83 -10.87
C ILE A 857 -16.53 -13.61 -9.92
N PRO A 858 -16.42 -12.73 -8.91
CA PRO A 858 -17.54 -12.35 -8.06
C PRO A 858 -18.72 -11.76 -8.85
N GLU A 859 -19.96 -12.02 -8.41
CA GLU A 859 -21.17 -11.60 -9.14
C GLU A 859 -21.30 -10.08 -9.35
N ASP A 860 -20.71 -9.31 -8.45
CA ASP A 860 -20.69 -7.84 -8.45
C ASP A 860 -19.57 -7.27 -9.35
N VAL A 861 -18.66 -8.10 -9.86
CA VAL A 861 -17.64 -7.74 -10.84
C VAL A 861 -18.15 -8.08 -12.24
N ILE A 862 -18.30 -7.07 -13.08
CA ILE A 862 -18.74 -7.25 -14.47
C ILE A 862 -17.48 -7.23 -15.37
N PRO A 863 -17.10 -8.35 -16.01
CA PRO A 863 -15.95 -8.36 -16.92
C PRO A 863 -16.27 -7.69 -18.27
N VAL A 864 -15.22 -7.21 -18.94
CA VAL A 864 -15.30 -6.76 -20.34
C VAL A 864 -15.40 -7.96 -21.29
N ARG A 865 -16.05 -7.79 -22.45
CA ARG A 865 -16.29 -8.90 -23.40
C ARG A 865 -15.00 -9.54 -23.91
N GLU A 866 -13.97 -8.72 -24.09
CA GLU A 866 -12.61 -9.11 -24.49
C GLU A 866 -11.96 -10.07 -23.47
N TYR A 867 -12.16 -9.82 -22.18
CA TYR A 867 -11.67 -10.72 -21.13
C TYR A 867 -12.51 -11.98 -21.04
N THR A 868 -13.83 -11.88 -21.21
CA THR A 868 -14.72 -13.05 -21.26
C THR A 868 -14.32 -14.00 -22.40
N ALA A 869 -14.02 -13.50 -23.60
CA ALA A 869 -13.55 -14.31 -24.72
C ALA A 869 -12.21 -15.02 -24.43
N LEU A 870 -11.31 -14.38 -23.68
CA LEU A 870 -10.06 -15.00 -23.26
C LEU A 870 -10.28 -16.11 -22.21
N LEU A 871 -11.23 -15.91 -21.29
CA LEU A 871 -11.63 -16.92 -20.31
C LEU A 871 -12.30 -18.14 -20.96
N GLU A 872 -13.19 -17.92 -21.93
CA GLU A 872 -13.84 -19.00 -22.69
C GLU A 872 -12.80 -19.87 -23.40
N LEU A 873 -11.77 -19.28 -24.00
CA LEU A 873 -10.66 -20.02 -24.61
C LEU A 873 -9.82 -20.79 -23.57
N ALA A 874 -9.63 -20.23 -22.38
CA ALA A 874 -8.87 -20.89 -21.32
C ALA A 874 -9.54 -22.20 -20.88
N GLY A 875 -10.88 -22.22 -20.85
CA GLY A 875 -11.72 -23.34 -20.45
C GLY A 875 -12.05 -23.36 -18.95
N GLU A 876 -12.75 -24.39 -18.49
CA GLU A 876 -13.08 -24.58 -17.08
C GLU A 876 -12.06 -25.48 -16.36
N SER A 877 -11.76 -25.19 -15.08
CA SER A 877 -10.94 -26.04 -14.22
C SER A 877 -11.80 -26.90 -13.31
N THR A 878 -11.38 -28.15 -13.09
CA THR A 878 -12.03 -29.14 -12.22
C THR A 878 -11.36 -29.31 -10.84
N LYS A 879 -10.61 -28.31 -10.34
CA LYS A 879 -9.82 -28.46 -9.10
C LYS A 879 -10.53 -27.98 -7.82
N GLN A 880 -11.50 -28.76 -7.34
CA GLN A 880 -12.10 -28.57 -6.00
C GLN A 880 -11.12 -28.83 -4.82
N SER A 881 -9.97 -29.45 -5.07
CA SER A 881 -9.04 -29.87 -4.02
C SER A 881 -8.19 -28.74 -3.42
N GLU A 882 -7.89 -27.68 -4.16
CA GLU A 882 -7.09 -26.53 -3.68
C GLU A 882 -7.89 -25.68 -2.69
N ASP A 883 -9.17 -25.42 -2.95
CA ASP A 883 -10.08 -24.66 -2.06
C ASP A 883 -10.23 -25.31 -0.68
N LEU A 884 -10.30 -26.65 -0.64
CA LEU A 884 -10.38 -27.41 0.60
C LEU A 884 -9.10 -27.26 1.45
N ILE A 885 -7.92 -27.27 0.82
CA ILE A 885 -6.65 -27.08 1.50
C ILE A 885 -6.56 -25.65 2.06
N GLU A 886 -6.95 -24.65 1.26
CA GLU A 886 -6.95 -23.25 1.71
C GLU A 886 -7.92 -23.04 2.88
N ALA A 887 -9.11 -23.63 2.83
CA ALA A 887 -10.08 -23.59 3.94
C ALA A 887 -9.53 -24.27 5.21
N GLN A 888 -8.87 -25.42 5.08
CA GLN A 888 -8.22 -26.11 6.21
C GLN A 888 -7.10 -25.27 6.82
N ASN A 889 -6.26 -24.65 5.98
CA ASN A 889 -5.18 -23.77 6.44
C ASN A 889 -5.73 -22.54 7.16
N ARG A 890 -6.77 -21.89 6.60
CA ARG A 890 -7.46 -20.76 7.27
C ARG A 890 -8.02 -21.16 8.63
N ALA A 891 -8.72 -22.29 8.70
CA ALA A 891 -9.27 -22.81 9.95
C ALA A 891 -8.17 -23.11 10.99
N SER A 892 -7.06 -23.70 10.56
CA SER A 892 -5.88 -23.96 11.40
C SER A 892 -5.24 -22.66 11.91
N ASN A 893 -5.03 -21.67 11.04
CA ASN A 893 -4.48 -20.36 11.42
C ASN A 893 -5.36 -19.66 12.46
N ASN A 894 -6.67 -19.57 12.19
CA ASN A 894 -7.65 -18.98 13.10
C ASN A 894 -7.69 -19.69 14.47
N SER A 895 -7.57 -21.03 14.46
CA SER A 895 -7.50 -21.83 15.69
C SER A 895 -6.23 -21.53 16.50
N ASN A 896 -5.08 -21.40 15.84
CA ASN A 896 -3.81 -21.05 16.47
C ASN A 896 -3.83 -19.64 17.07
N GLN A 897 -4.33 -18.65 16.34
CA GLN A 897 -4.50 -17.27 16.84
C GLN A 897 -5.41 -17.23 18.07
N SER A 898 -6.55 -17.93 18.01
CA SER A 898 -7.50 -18.02 19.13
C SER A 898 -6.87 -18.69 20.35
N SER A 899 -6.12 -19.78 20.13
CA SER A 899 -5.38 -20.49 21.20
C SER A 899 -4.32 -19.59 21.85
N ALA A 900 -3.55 -18.84 21.04
CA ALA A 900 -2.56 -17.90 21.54
C ALA A 900 -3.20 -16.78 22.39
N HIS A 901 -4.31 -16.22 21.91
CA HIS A 901 -5.07 -15.21 22.65
C HIS A 901 -5.58 -15.74 24.00
N ILE A 902 -6.20 -16.93 24.00
CA ILE A 902 -6.68 -17.59 25.23
C ILE A 902 -5.52 -17.80 26.22
N ARG A 903 -4.38 -18.35 25.76
CA ARG A 903 -3.21 -18.55 26.62
C ARG A 903 -2.69 -17.25 27.22
N ARG A 904 -2.73 -16.14 26.47
CA ARG A 904 -2.32 -14.83 26.96
C ARG A 904 -3.26 -14.34 28.06
N GLN A 905 -4.58 -14.44 27.87
CA GLN A 905 -5.57 -14.07 28.89
C GLN A 905 -5.40 -14.87 30.19
N LEU A 906 -5.07 -16.16 30.09
CA LEU A 906 -4.85 -17.02 31.27
C LEU A 906 -3.60 -16.65 32.08
N LYS A 907 -2.61 -16.00 31.48
CA LYS A 907 -1.38 -15.58 32.15
C LYS A 907 -1.48 -14.20 32.80
N THR A 908 -2.48 -13.41 32.42
CA THR A 908 -2.72 -12.07 32.99
C THR A 908 -3.67 -12.14 34.19
N PRO A 909 -3.49 -11.26 35.21
CA PRO A 909 -4.44 -11.15 36.31
C PRO A 909 -5.87 -10.91 35.82
N TRP A 910 -6.83 -11.62 36.41
CA TRP A 910 -8.23 -11.52 36.02
C TRP A 910 -8.85 -10.24 36.59
N THR A 911 -9.52 -9.48 35.73
CA THR A 911 -10.26 -8.27 36.07
C THR A 911 -11.75 -8.51 35.79
N PRO A 912 -12.69 -7.74 36.37
CA PRO A 912 -14.11 -7.86 36.04
C PRO A 912 -14.41 -7.79 34.53
N LYS A 913 -13.62 -7.00 33.79
CA LYS A 913 -13.70 -6.90 32.33
C LYS A 913 -13.25 -8.19 31.63
N THR A 914 -12.08 -8.73 31.99
CA THR A 914 -11.57 -9.96 31.37
C THR A 914 -12.38 -11.20 31.76
N ILE A 915 -12.98 -11.21 32.96
CA ILE A 915 -13.96 -12.23 33.39
C ILE A 915 -15.20 -12.18 32.48
N LYS A 916 -15.75 -10.99 32.22
CA LYS A 916 -16.92 -10.81 31.34
C LYS A 916 -16.61 -11.21 29.90
N GLU A 917 -15.43 -10.84 29.38
CA GLU A 917 -14.96 -11.28 28.06
C GLU A 917 -14.86 -12.82 27.99
N TRP A 918 -14.30 -13.46 29.04
CA TRP A 918 -14.22 -14.91 29.14
C TRP A 918 -15.58 -15.61 29.23
N GLN A 919 -16.54 -15.04 29.96
CA GLN A 919 -17.91 -15.55 30.03
C GLN A 919 -18.61 -15.48 28.65
N ASN A 920 -18.41 -14.38 27.91
CA ASN A 920 -18.92 -14.24 26.54
C ASN A 920 -18.31 -15.30 25.60
N LEU A 921 -17.03 -15.65 25.78
CA LEU A 921 -16.39 -16.73 25.03
C LEU A 921 -17.03 -18.10 25.30
N LYS A 922 -17.40 -18.39 26.56
CA LYS A 922 -18.05 -19.65 26.96
C LYS A 922 -19.45 -19.82 26.38
N VAL A 923 -20.28 -18.78 26.37
CA VAL A 923 -21.68 -18.85 25.87
C VAL A 923 -21.73 -19.24 24.38
N LYS A 924 -20.73 -18.83 23.58
CA LYS A 924 -20.64 -19.21 22.15
C LYS A 924 -20.04 -20.57 21.86
N LYS A 925 -19.46 -21.27 22.85
CA LYS A 925 -19.02 -22.68 22.73
C LYS A 925 -20.15 -23.59 22.25
N HIS A 926 -21.41 -23.25 22.56
CA HIS A 926 -22.58 -23.99 22.12
C HIS A 926 -23.01 -23.71 20.67
N LEU A 927 -22.44 -22.70 19.99
CA LEU A 927 -22.88 -22.25 18.65
C LEU A 927 -21.89 -22.50 17.50
N LEU A 928 -20.63 -22.90 17.77
CA LEU A 928 -19.60 -23.09 16.74
C LEU A 928 -19.00 -24.52 16.79
N HIS A 929 -19.31 -25.32 15.76
CA HIS A 929 -18.98 -26.76 15.66
C HIS A 929 -17.52 -27.09 15.28
N PHE A 930 -16.65 -26.11 15.05
CA PHE A 930 -15.29 -26.36 14.55
C PHE A 930 -14.22 -25.80 15.49
N TRP A 931 -13.86 -26.58 16.52
CA TRP A 931 -12.64 -26.38 17.29
C TRP A 931 -11.72 -27.59 17.12
N THR A 932 -10.43 -27.37 16.93
CA THR A 932 -9.43 -28.44 16.92
C THR A 932 -9.25 -29.03 18.32
N LEU A 933 -8.80 -30.29 18.39
CA LEU A 933 -8.57 -31.05 19.64
C LEU A 933 -7.76 -30.25 20.68
N GLY A 934 -6.79 -29.46 20.22
CA GLY A 934 -5.92 -28.63 21.07
C GLY A 934 -6.64 -27.55 21.86
N VAL A 935 -7.67 -26.92 21.28
CA VAL A 935 -8.46 -25.91 22.01
C VAL A 935 -9.45 -26.57 22.96
N LEU A 936 -10.02 -27.71 22.58
CA LEU A 936 -10.86 -28.51 23.46
C LEU A 936 -10.12 -28.87 24.76
N ILE A 937 -8.87 -29.33 24.65
CA ILE A 937 -8.01 -29.70 25.80
C ILE A 937 -7.73 -28.51 26.74
N ILE A 938 -7.51 -27.31 26.20
CA ILE A 938 -7.28 -26.09 27.00
C ILE A 938 -8.54 -25.74 27.80
N PHE A 939 -9.72 -25.79 27.17
CA PHE A 939 -10.99 -25.55 27.87
C PHE A 939 -11.25 -26.59 28.97
N THR A 940 -10.90 -27.86 28.77
CA THR A 940 -11.05 -28.91 29.77
C THR A 940 -10.11 -28.69 30.96
N LYS A 941 -8.84 -28.31 30.73
CA LYS A 941 -7.89 -27.97 31.80
C LYS A 941 -8.34 -26.77 32.63
N VAL A 942 -8.89 -25.73 31.99
CA VAL A 942 -9.40 -24.54 32.72
C VAL A 942 -10.69 -24.85 33.48
N ALA A 943 -11.57 -25.72 32.96
CA ALA A 943 -12.73 -26.20 33.71
C ALA A 943 -12.32 -26.93 35.00
N LEU A 944 -11.24 -27.72 34.96
CA LEU A 944 -10.65 -28.34 36.16
C LEU A 944 -10.07 -27.33 37.15
N VAL A 945 -9.46 -26.24 36.67
CA VAL A 945 -8.94 -25.15 37.54
C VAL A 945 -10.08 -24.37 38.21
N PHE A 946 -11.20 -24.13 37.53
CA PHE A 946 -12.37 -23.48 38.15
C PHE A 946 -13.09 -24.40 39.16
N LEU A 947 -13.11 -25.71 38.91
CA LEU A 947 -13.62 -26.70 39.88
C LEU A 947 -12.76 -26.79 41.14
N THR A 948 -11.47 -26.48 41.06
CA THR A 948 -10.56 -26.45 42.21
C THR A 948 -10.53 -25.11 42.94
N ILE A 949 -10.99 -24.01 42.33
CA ILE A 949 -11.15 -22.69 42.97
C ILE A 949 -12.55 -22.54 43.61
N SER A 950 -13.49 -23.44 43.28
CA SER A 950 -14.86 -23.46 43.86
C SER A 950 -15.01 -24.46 45.01
N TRP A 951 -13.91 -24.90 45.62
CA TRP A 951 -13.87 -25.71 46.85
C TRP A 951 -13.05 -25.00 47.92
#